data_AF-F8FDW7-F1
#
_entry.id   AF-F8FDW7-F1
#
_cell.length_a   1.000
_cell.length_b   1.000
_cell.length_c   1.000
_cell.angle_alpha   90.00
_cell.angle_beta   90.00
_cell.angle_gamma   90.00
#
_symmetry.space_group_name_H-M   'P 1'
#
loop_
_entity.id
_entity.type
_entity.pdbx_description
1 polymer ?
#
loop_
_entity_poly.entity_id
_entity_poly.type
_entity_poly.pdbx_seq_one_letter_code
_entity_poly.pdbx_strand_id
1 'polypeptide(L)'
;MGALPLAPSRAAEPYNYAEALQKSIYFYDAEKSGPGVTGGRLPWRGDSQLSDVRVPLGVNGTAKNMTNLSSDFISRNLSVLDPDGNGSVDVSGGFHDAGDHVKFGLPQTYAASTLGWGFYEFRDAFRSSGQEAHMLEILRWFSDYFLRSTFRDAQGNVVAFSYMVGDGGVDHAYWGAPELQDPVKYPRPATFATAEKPASDQAAGAAAALAIMSLNMKDSDAAYAARCLDTASALYRFARQYRGLGNSDGFYNSSADDDELAWAAVWLYSATGENGYLQDAAGVSGTSYTGDLKKIMSSTTGTWKNTWTHSWDTVWGGVVLRLAELFPANAQYADSARWNLEYWSGGKVPHRDTGDSAYIPRTPAGFSFATGWGSARYNAAAQMLALIYDKHKGGTAFTEWAKSQMDYLMGRNPMGYSYLVGFPSPELAVKHPHHRAAHGSTTGSLTDPPNNRHILWGALVGGPDGSDRHNDLITDYVQNEVAIDYNAGLVGALAGLYAQYGQGQQPLPNFPPEIGGGGTAVPAAPAGLKAAAAGDGKAVLSWTASSGAASYTVKRAAASGGPYTVVATGVTGTGYTDTGLTGGTTYYYVVSAVNSAGAGPDSVQVSVTPAGTTPQPAGGLAVQYRAGNTNPADNTIAPHFNIRNTGTSAVQLSDLRLRYYFTKDGSQPLGSWVDWAQIGSANVLRTFETAAGTGADTYVELSFADAAGSIPAGGQTGDIQLRIAKADWSNFNEAGDYSFDASKTAYADWGRITLHQGGTLVWGTQP
;
A
#
# COMPACT_ATOMS: atom_id res chain seq x y z
N MET A 1 -21.05 19.65 -30.18
CA MET A 1 -19.80 19.87 -29.43
C MET A 1 -18.74 19.01 -30.09
N GLY A 2 -17.54 19.56 -30.37
CA GLY A 2 -16.48 18.84 -31.08
C GLY A 2 -15.88 17.70 -30.25
N ALA A 3 -15.35 16.68 -30.91
CA ALA A 3 -14.65 15.58 -30.26
C ALA A 3 -13.48 16.11 -29.42
N LEU A 4 -13.35 15.63 -28.18
CA LEU A 4 -12.15 15.89 -27.38
C LEU A 4 -10.96 15.19 -28.05
N PRO A 5 -9.86 15.89 -28.33
CA PRO A 5 -8.66 15.23 -28.82
C PRO A 5 -8.16 14.25 -27.75
N LEU A 6 -7.59 13.12 -28.17
CA LEU A 6 -6.90 12.21 -27.26
C LEU A 6 -5.83 13.00 -26.49
N ALA A 7 -5.72 12.77 -25.19
CA ALA A 7 -4.58 13.24 -24.41
C ALA A 7 -3.28 12.78 -25.08
N PRO A 8 -2.18 13.57 -25.05
CA PRO A 8 -0.92 13.19 -25.68
C PRO A 8 -0.52 11.78 -25.25
N SER A 9 -0.36 10.88 -26.22
CA SER A 9 -0.18 9.46 -25.93
C SER A 9 1.08 9.26 -25.09
N ARG A 10 0.95 8.61 -23.92
CA ARG A 10 2.10 7.89 -23.35
C ARG A 10 2.65 6.96 -24.44
N ALA A 11 3.98 6.89 -24.55
CA ALA A 11 4.66 5.97 -25.45
C ALA A 11 4.07 4.55 -25.33
N ALA A 12 4.16 3.78 -26.42
CA ALA A 12 3.47 2.52 -26.73
C ALA A 12 3.78 1.31 -25.81
N GLU A 13 4.10 1.52 -24.54
CA GLU A 13 4.30 0.45 -23.58
C GLU A 13 2.96 -0.26 -23.29
N PRO A 14 2.94 -1.61 -23.31
CA PRO A 14 1.76 -2.37 -22.93
C PRO A 14 1.45 -2.15 -21.44
N TYR A 15 0.16 -2.14 -21.10
CA TYR A 15 -0.26 -2.13 -19.71
C TYR A 15 0.11 -3.45 -19.01
N ASN A 16 0.44 -3.36 -17.72
CA ASN A 16 0.70 -4.52 -16.88
C ASN A 16 -0.63 -5.10 -16.36
N TYR A 17 -1.12 -6.15 -17.02
CA TYR A 17 -2.32 -6.88 -16.64
C TYR A 17 -2.15 -7.65 -15.33
N ALA A 18 -0.94 -8.10 -14.97
CA ALA A 18 -0.70 -8.76 -13.68
C ALA A 18 -0.91 -7.79 -12.50
N GLU A 19 -0.38 -6.56 -12.63
CA GLU A 19 -0.58 -5.50 -11.65
C GLU A 19 -2.05 -5.05 -11.57
N ALA A 20 -2.70 -4.87 -12.72
CA ALA A 20 -4.11 -4.50 -12.74
C ALA A 20 -4.98 -5.58 -12.09
N LEU A 21 -4.74 -6.86 -12.44
CA LEU A 21 -5.45 -8.00 -11.84
C LEU A 21 -5.23 -8.05 -10.33
N GLN A 22 -3.99 -7.92 -9.86
CA GLN A 22 -3.66 -7.84 -8.44
C GLN A 22 -4.48 -6.73 -7.77
N LYS A 23 -4.36 -5.48 -8.25
CA LYS A 23 -5.08 -4.33 -7.67
C LYS A 23 -6.59 -4.55 -7.66
N SER A 24 -7.18 -5.05 -8.73
CA SER A 24 -8.63 -5.25 -8.81
C SER A 24 -9.19 -6.29 -7.82
N ILE A 25 -8.37 -7.22 -7.32
CA ILE A 25 -8.77 -8.14 -6.24
C ILE A 25 -8.71 -7.43 -4.88
N TYR A 26 -7.74 -6.53 -4.66
CA TYR A 26 -7.62 -5.73 -3.43
C TYR A 26 -8.82 -4.82 -3.16
N PHE A 27 -9.55 -4.41 -4.19
CA PHE A 27 -10.82 -3.72 -4.03
C PHE A 27 -11.78 -4.51 -3.13
N TYR A 28 -11.88 -5.82 -3.31
CA TYR A 28 -12.77 -6.64 -2.48
C TYR A 28 -12.33 -6.69 -1.01
N ASP A 29 -11.03 -6.63 -0.70
CA ASP A 29 -10.59 -6.48 0.70
C ASP A 29 -11.10 -5.18 1.32
N ALA A 30 -11.23 -4.12 0.51
CA ALA A 30 -11.75 -2.83 0.95
C ALA A 30 -13.26 -2.82 1.16
N GLU A 31 -13.97 -3.86 0.69
CA GLU A 31 -15.42 -4.03 0.83
C GLU A 31 -15.80 -5.09 1.87
N LYS A 32 -14.83 -5.86 2.42
CA LYS A 32 -15.14 -6.90 3.44
C LYS A 32 -15.84 -6.28 4.66
N SER A 33 -16.88 -6.95 5.14
CA SER A 33 -17.65 -6.57 6.33
C SER A 33 -17.60 -7.66 7.40
N GLY A 34 -17.79 -7.28 8.67
CA GLY A 34 -17.90 -8.22 9.80
C GLY A 34 -16.59 -8.47 10.57
N PRO A 35 -16.59 -9.44 11.49
CA PRO A 35 -15.42 -9.80 12.27
C PRO A 35 -14.34 -10.51 11.41
N GLY A 36 -13.07 -10.32 11.75
CA GLY A 36 -11.93 -10.93 11.07
C GLY A 36 -11.37 -10.14 9.90
N VAL A 37 -11.82 -8.89 9.72
CA VAL A 37 -11.26 -7.95 8.74
C VAL A 37 -9.99 -7.29 9.29
N THR A 38 -9.93 -7.04 10.60
CA THR A 38 -8.74 -6.50 11.27
C THR A 38 -7.52 -7.42 11.07
N GLY A 39 -6.40 -6.83 10.67
CA GLY A 39 -5.17 -7.58 10.36
C GLY A 39 -5.18 -8.22 8.97
N GLY A 40 -6.20 -7.93 8.15
CA GLY A 40 -6.27 -8.33 6.76
C GLY A 40 -5.29 -7.57 5.86
N ARG A 41 -5.52 -7.68 4.55
CA ARG A 41 -4.62 -7.18 3.51
C ARG A 41 -4.53 -5.65 3.41
N LEU A 42 -5.53 -4.94 3.91
CA LEU A 42 -5.58 -3.48 3.92
C LEU A 42 -5.53 -2.98 5.37
N PRO A 43 -4.44 -2.35 5.83
CA PRO A 43 -4.27 -1.99 7.24
C PRO A 43 -5.18 -0.86 7.70
N TRP A 44 -5.85 -0.16 6.78
CA TRP A 44 -6.82 0.90 7.08
C TRP A 44 -8.26 0.39 7.18
N ARG A 45 -8.50 -0.90 6.89
CA ARG A 45 -9.77 -1.58 7.16
C ARG A 45 -9.68 -2.34 8.47
N GLY A 46 -10.81 -2.44 9.16
CA GLY A 46 -10.92 -3.23 10.38
C GLY A 46 -12.29 -3.90 10.49
N ASP A 47 -12.45 -4.64 11.58
CA ASP A 47 -13.71 -5.23 11.98
C ASP A 47 -14.81 -4.16 12.03
N SER A 48 -15.90 -4.39 11.31
CA SER A 48 -16.98 -3.42 11.14
C SER A 48 -18.35 -4.11 11.16
N GLN A 49 -19.41 -3.34 11.42
CA GLN A 49 -20.79 -3.87 11.49
C GLN A 49 -20.94 -5.11 12.41
N LEU A 50 -20.25 -5.10 13.55
CA LEU A 50 -20.25 -6.23 14.50
C LEU A 50 -21.64 -6.54 15.08
N SER A 51 -22.61 -5.63 14.95
CA SER A 51 -24.02 -5.88 15.25
C SER A 51 -24.62 -7.01 14.40
N ASP A 52 -24.09 -7.25 13.20
CA ASP A 52 -24.59 -8.28 12.29
C ASP A 52 -24.34 -9.71 12.85
N VAL A 53 -23.49 -9.87 13.88
CA VAL A 53 -23.27 -11.15 14.59
C VAL A 53 -24.44 -11.50 15.51
N ARG A 54 -25.24 -10.52 15.93
CA ARG A 54 -26.35 -10.68 16.87
C ARG A 54 -27.55 -9.83 16.46
N VAL A 55 -28.09 -10.05 15.27
CA VAL A 55 -29.31 -9.35 14.82
C VAL A 55 -30.51 -9.84 15.63
N PRO A 56 -31.18 -8.99 16.42
CA PRO A 56 -32.25 -9.44 17.32
C PRO A 56 -33.49 -9.97 16.60
N LEU A 57 -34.00 -11.12 17.05
CA LEU A 57 -35.29 -11.69 16.59
C LEU A 57 -36.50 -11.12 17.36
N GLY A 58 -36.27 -10.40 18.46
CA GLY A 58 -37.34 -9.85 19.30
C GLY A 58 -38.11 -10.89 20.11
N VAL A 59 -37.49 -12.05 20.38
CA VAL A 59 -38.05 -13.13 21.19
C VAL A 59 -38.14 -12.67 22.66
N ASN A 60 -39.18 -13.08 23.37
CA ASN A 60 -39.40 -12.81 24.80
C ASN A 60 -39.43 -11.31 25.22
N GLY A 61 -39.62 -10.38 24.27
CA GLY A 61 -39.73 -8.95 24.55
C GLY A 61 -38.45 -8.27 25.03
N THR A 62 -37.30 -8.93 24.90
CA THR A 62 -35.99 -8.44 25.37
C THR A 62 -35.33 -7.45 24.41
N ALA A 63 -35.73 -7.42 23.14
CA ALA A 63 -35.26 -6.49 22.12
C ALA A 63 -36.33 -6.26 21.03
N LYS A 64 -36.19 -5.18 20.25
CA LYS A 64 -37.01 -4.96 19.05
C LYS A 64 -36.60 -5.99 17.98
N ASN A 65 -37.56 -6.64 17.31
CA ASN A 65 -37.28 -7.49 16.15
C ASN A 65 -36.65 -6.64 15.03
N MET A 66 -35.45 -7.04 14.61
CA MET A 66 -34.64 -6.39 13.58
C MET A 66 -34.61 -7.18 12.27
N THR A 67 -35.62 -8.04 12.07
CA THR A 67 -35.79 -8.83 10.85
C THR A 67 -37.14 -8.58 10.20
N ASN A 68 -37.29 -9.00 8.94
CA ASN A 68 -38.60 -9.01 8.25
C ASN A 68 -39.50 -10.21 8.63
N LEU A 69 -39.08 -11.06 9.58
CA LEU A 69 -39.79 -12.27 9.99
C LEU A 69 -40.92 -11.95 10.97
N SER A 70 -42.06 -12.65 10.85
CA SER A 70 -43.18 -12.53 11.79
C SER A 70 -42.90 -13.27 13.11
N SER A 71 -43.51 -12.84 14.21
CA SER A 71 -43.38 -13.52 15.51
C SER A 71 -43.81 -14.99 15.45
N ASP A 72 -44.85 -15.30 14.65
CA ASP A 72 -45.33 -16.67 14.44
C ASP A 72 -44.35 -17.51 13.63
N PHE A 73 -43.68 -16.92 12.63
CA PHE A 73 -42.62 -17.59 11.89
C PHE A 73 -41.41 -17.89 12.80
N ILE A 74 -40.98 -16.90 13.57
CA ILE A 74 -39.85 -17.04 14.51
C ILE A 74 -40.16 -18.13 15.54
N SER A 75 -41.34 -18.09 16.17
CA SER A 75 -41.72 -19.05 17.22
C SER A 75 -41.74 -20.50 16.70
N ARG A 76 -42.19 -20.73 15.46
CA ARG A 76 -42.21 -22.06 14.84
C ARG A 76 -40.82 -22.56 14.45
N ASN A 77 -39.90 -21.66 14.12
CA ASN A 77 -38.58 -21.99 13.57
C ASN A 77 -37.43 -21.65 14.52
N LEU A 78 -37.71 -21.41 15.80
CA LEU A 78 -36.72 -20.90 16.76
C LEU A 78 -35.52 -21.84 16.90
N SER A 79 -35.73 -23.16 16.89
CA SER A 79 -34.65 -24.16 16.95
C SER A 79 -33.69 -24.13 15.76
N VAL A 80 -34.12 -23.53 14.63
CA VAL A 80 -33.32 -23.37 13.42
C VAL A 80 -32.67 -21.99 13.35
N LEU A 81 -33.42 -20.94 13.70
CA LEU A 81 -32.96 -19.55 13.64
C LEU A 81 -32.01 -19.20 14.80
N ASP A 82 -32.29 -19.70 16.00
CA ASP A 82 -31.60 -19.38 17.25
C ASP A 82 -31.27 -20.66 18.03
N PRO A 83 -30.40 -21.53 17.47
CA PRO A 83 -30.09 -22.82 18.07
C PRO A 83 -29.35 -22.70 19.42
N ASP A 84 -28.71 -21.57 19.71
CA ASP A 84 -28.01 -21.31 20.97
C ASP A 84 -28.88 -20.55 22.00
N GLY A 85 -30.11 -20.16 21.62
CA GLY A 85 -31.10 -19.55 22.51
C GLY A 85 -30.74 -18.13 22.96
N ASN A 86 -29.89 -17.44 22.21
CA ASN A 86 -29.41 -16.11 22.56
C ASN A 86 -30.36 -14.97 22.10
N GLY A 87 -31.44 -15.30 21.37
CA GLY A 87 -32.46 -14.39 20.89
C GLY A 87 -32.11 -13.64 19.60
N SER A 88 -31.07 -14.07 18.87
CA SER A 88 -30.54 -13.38 17.69
C SER A 88 -30.04 -14.34 16.62
N VAL A 89 -29.76 -13.79 15.43
CA VAL A 89 -29.15 -14.51 14.29
C VAL A 89 -27.79 -13.91 13.95
N ASP A 90 -26.85 -14.76 13.53
CA ASP A 90 -25.58 -14.33 12.95
C ASP A 90 -25.69 -14.29 11.42
N VAL A 91 -25.63 -13.07 10.88
CA VAL A 91 -25.58 -12.77 9.44
C VAL A 91 -24.39 -11.86 9.11
N SER A 92 -23.33 -11.98 9.92
CA SER A 92 -22.09 -11.23 9.76
C SER A 92 -21.25 -11.74 8.58
N GLY A 93 -20.21 -10.99 8.21
CA GLY A 93 -19.42 -11.29 7.01
C GLY A 93 -20.00 -10.61 5.76
N GLY A 94 -19.59 -11.12 4.60
CA GLY A 94 -20.02 -10.59 3.30
C GLY A 94 -19.26 -9.33 2.94
N PHE A 95 -19.82 -8.60 1.97
CA PHE A 95 -19.21 -7.38 1.45
C PHE A 95 -20.22 -6.24 1.48
N HIS A 96 -19.74 -5.05 1.83
CA HIS A 96 -20.38 -3.80 1.45
C HIS A 96 -20.55 -3.77 -0.06
N ASP A 97 -21.66 -3.20 -0.52
CA ASP A 97 -22.03 -3.26 -1.93
C ASP A 97 -21.18 -2.31 -2.77
N ALA A 98 -21.22 -1.02 -2.42
CA ALA A 98 -20.63 0.06 -3.17
C ALA A 98 -19.80 0.97 -2.28
N GLY A 99 -19.92 2.29 -2.44
CA GLY A 99 -19.37 3.22 -1.47
C GLY A 99 -20.09 3.27 -0.13
N ASP A 100 -21.16 2.49 0.05
CA ASP A 100 -22.05 2.40 1.21
C ASP A 100 -21.73 1.20 2.10
N HIS A 101 -22.56 0.93 3.12
CA HIS A 101 -22.32 -0.19 4.03
C HIS A 101 -23.45 -1.22 4.03
N VAL A 102 -24.40 -1.11 3.11
CA VAL A 102 -25.47 -2.11 2.95
C VAL A 102 -24.87 -3.34 2.26
N LYS A 103 -25.31 -4.53 2.69
CA LYS A 103 -24.97 -5.79 2.03
C LYS A 103 -26.15 -6.20 1.16
N PHE A 104 -26.23 -5.71 -0.07
CA PHE A 104 -27.31 -6.06 -1.01
C PHE A 104 -27.13 -7.46 -1.59
N GLY A 105 -28.23 -8.20 -1.78
CA GLY A 105 -28.16 -9.63 -2.16
C GLY A 105 -27.77 -9.87 -3.62
N LEU A 106 -28.48 -9.27 -4.58
CA LEU A 106 -28.20 -9.45 -6.01
C LEU A 106 -26.77 -9.11 -6.40
N PRO A 107 -26.24 -7.90 -6.12
CA PRO A 107 -24.87 -7.57 -6.49
C PRO A 107 -23.84 -8.48 -5.80
N GLN A 108 -24.07 -8.91 -4.54
CA GLN A 108 -23.17 -9.87 -3.88
C GLN A 108 -23.18 -11.24 -4.55
N THR A 109 -24.35 -11.79 -4.85
CA THR A 109 -24.45 -13.12 -5.48
C THR A 109 -23.95 -13.11 -6.92
N TYR A 110 -24.19 -12.03 -7.66
CA TYR A 110 -23.61 -11.76 -8.97
C TYR A 110 -22.08 -11.64 -8.90
N ALA A 111 -21.54 -10.83 -7.99
CA ALA A 111 -20.10 -10.63 -7.87
C ALA A 111 -19.41 -11.95 -7.52
N ALA A 112 -19.92 -12.67 -6.52
CA ALA A 112 -19.37 -13.96 -6.09
C ALA A 112 -19.37 -14.99 -7.23
N SER A 113 -20.50 -15.15 -7.93
CA SER A 113 -20.62 -16.12 -9.03
C SER A 113 -19.79 -15.73 -10.24
N THR A 114 -19.74 -14.44 -10.61
CA THR A 114 -18.99 -13.95 -11.76
C THR A 114 -17.49 -13.98 -11.53
N LEU A 115 -17.00 -13.59 -10.34
CA LEU A 115 -15.60 -13.78 -9.94
C LEU A 115 -15.23 -15.25 -9.91
N GLY A 116 -16.10 -16.09 -9.36
CA GLY A 116 -15.92 -17.53 -9.31
C GLY A 116 -15.80 -18.14 -10.72
N TRP A 117 -16.62 -17.66 -11.66
CA TRP A 117 -16.56 -18.06 -13.06
C TRP A 117 -15.29 -17.58 -13.75
N GLY A 118 -14.90 -16.32 -13.55
CA GLY A 118 -13.64 -15.79 -14.06
C GLY A 118 -12.42 -16.58 -13.56
N PHE A 119 -12.41 -16.96 -12.28
CA PHE A 119 -11.38 -17.83 -11.71
C PHE A 119 -11.44 -19.25 -12.28
N TYR A 120 -12.63 -19.83 -12.44
CA TYR A 120 -12.83 -21.14 -13.06
C TYR A 120 -12.27 -21.16 -14.49
N GLU A 121 -12.53 -20.12 -15.28
CA GLU A 121 -12.06 -20.02 -16.66
C GLU A 121 -10.57 -19.74 -16.74
N PHE A 122 -10.05 -18.79 -15.98
CA PHE A 122 -8.68 -18.31 -16.15
C PHE A 122 -7.77 -18.71 -14.99
N ARG A 123 -8.00 -19.88 -14.37
CA ARG A 123 -7.25 -20.34 -13.18
C ARG A 123 -5.72 -20.26 -13.35
N ASP A 124 -5.21 -20.65 -14.51
CA ASP A 124 -3.78 -20.59 -14.81
C ASP A 124 -3.23 -19.16 -14.82
N ALA A 125 -4.03 -18.17 -15.25
CA ALA A 125 -3.65 -16.76 -15.17
C ALA A 125 -3.52 -16.30 -13.72
N PHE A 126 -4.47 -16.64 -12.85
CA PHE A 126 -4.38 -16.34 -11.42
C PHE A 126 -3.18 -17.03 -10.77
N ARG A 127 -2.89 -18.28 -11.13
CA ARG A 127 -1.74 -19.00 -10.58
C ARG A 127 -0.42 -18.39 -11.03
N SER A 128 -0.23 -18.18 -12.33
CA SER A 128 1.03 -17.67 -12.89
C SER A 128 1.30 -16.20 -12.57
N SER A 129 0.26 -15.40 -12.32
CA SER A 129 0.38 -14.03 -11.80
C SER A 129 0.50 -13.96 -10.26
N GLY A 130 0.45 -15.09 -9.55
CA GLY A 130 0.57 -15.15 -8.08
C GLY A 130 -0.69 -14.72 -7.31
N GLN A 131 -1.84 -14.60 -7.97
CA GLN A 131 -3.09 -14.10 -7.39
C GLN A 131 -4.08 -15.21 -6.96
N GLU A 132 -3.80 -16.50 -7.25
CA GLU A 132 -4.71 -17.63 -6.94
C GLU A 132 -5.13 -17.67 -5.46
N ALA A 133 -4.18 -17.56 -4.53
CA ALA A 133 -4.49 -17.62 -3.09
C ALA A 133 -5.36 -16.45 -2.63
N HIS A 134 -5.09 -15.24 -3.12
CA HIS A 134 -5.87 -14.05 -2.78
C HIS A 134 -7.29 -14.13 -3.37
N MET A 135 -7.42 -14.54 -4.64
CA MET A 135 -8.73 -14.71 -5.26
C MET A 135 -9.58 -15.75 -4.52
N LEU A 136 -8.99 -16.90 -4.13
CA LEU A 136 -9.69 -17.92 -3.35
C LEU A 136 -10.11 -17.42 -1.96
N GLU A 137 -9.32 -16.55 -1.33
CA GLU A 137 -9.69 -15.91 -0.07
C GLU A 137 -10.94 -15.04 -0.22
N ILE A 138 -11.01 -14.21 -1.28
CA ILE A 138 -12.19 -13.40 -1.59
C ILE A 138 -13.42 -14.27 -1.87
N LEU A 139 -13.29 -15.32 -2.69
CA LEU A 139 -14.39 -16.23 -2.99
C LEU A 139 -14.89 -16.99 -1.76
N ARG A 140 -13.99 -17.39 -0.85
CA ARG A 140 -14.35 -17.99 0.45
C ARG A 140 -15.11 -16.99 1.32
N TRP A 141 -14.71 -15.73 1.36
CA TRP A 141 -15.42 -14.72 2.17
C TRP A 141 -16.88 -14.52 1.72
N PHE A 142 -17.13 -14.50 0.40
CA PHE A 142 -18.50 -14.49 -0.15
C PHE A 142 -19.26 -15.77 0.23
N SER A 143 -18.63 -16.91 0.00
CA SER A 143 -19.27 -18.22 0.19
C SER A 143 -19.58 -18.50 1.65
N ASP A 144 -18.69 -18.13 2.57
CA ASP A 144 -18.91 -18.27 4.01
C ASP A 144 -20.04 -17.38 4.52
N TYR A 145 -20.23 -16.21 3.92
CA TYR A 145 -21.40 -15.37 4.20
C TYR A 145 -22.69 -16.05 3.74
N PHE A 146 -22.76 -16.56 2.50
CA PHE A 146 -23.98 -17.25 2.02
C PHE A 146 -24.30 -18.51 2.84
N LEU A 147 -23.27 -19.28 3.21
CA LEU A 147 -23.43 -20.46 4.06
C LEU A 147 -23.97 -20.08 5.45
N ARG A 148 -23.41 -19.03 6.07
CA ARG A 148 -23.83 -18.53 7.39
C ARG A 148 -25.25 -17.96 7.36
N SER A 149 -25.58 -17.26 6.29
CA SER A 149 -26.90 -16.65 6.09
C SER A 149 -27.99 -17.63 5.65
N THR A 150 -27.67 -18.93 5.47
CA THR A 150 -28.64 -19.96 5.08
C THR A 150 -29.01 -20.86 6.25
N PHE A 151 -30.24 -20.72 6.73
CA PHE A 151 -30.76 -21.45 7.89
C PHE A 151 -31.54 -22.68 7.44
N ARG A 152 -31.11 -23.86 7.90
CA ARG A 152 -31.62 -25.15 7.43
C ARG A 152 -32.19 -26.00 8.58
N ASP A 153 -33.26 -26.73 8.28
CA ASP A 153 -33.81 -27.70 9.22
C ASP A 153 -32.93 -28.97 9.32
N ALA A 154 -33.29 -29.89 10.21
CA ALA A 154 -32.56 -31.15 10.41
C ALA A 154 -32.60 -32.09 9.19
N GLN A 155 -33.51 -31.84 8.23
CA GLN A 155 -33.61 -32.56 6.96
C GLN A 155 -32.78 -31.88 5.85
N GLY A 156 -32.11 -30.76 6.16
CA GLY A 156 -31.30 -30.01 5.23
C GLY A 156 -32.10 -29.13 4.27
N ASN A 157 -33.38 -28.84 4.52
CA ASN A 157 -34.17 -27.90 3.73
C ASN A 157 -33.94 -26.47 4.24
N VAL A 158 -33.93 -25.51 3.32
CA VAL A 158 -33.82 -24.08 3.69
C VAL A 158 -35.13 -23.62 4.31
N VAL A 159 -35.04 -23.08 5.52
CA VAL A 159 -36.14 -22.45 6.26
C VAL A 159 -36.15 -20.95 6.00
N ALA A 160 -34.97 -20.32 6.05
CA ALA A 160 -34.79 -18.91 5.79
C ALA A 160 -33.40 -18.64 5.19
N PHE A 161 -33.29 -17.66 4.30
CA PHE A 161 -32.02 -17.18 3.75
C PHE A 161 -31.93 -15.67 3.88
N SER A 162 -30.95 -15.17 4.66
CA SER A 162 -30.70 -13.73 4.76
C SER A 162 -29.96 -13.26 3.52
N TYR A 163 -30.63 -12.46 2.71
CA TYR A 163 -30.04 -11.97 1.46
C TYR A 163 -29.64 -10.49 1.54
N MET A 164 -30.12 -9.74 2.53
CA MET A 164 -29.78 -8.33 2.71
C MET A 164 -29.60 -7.96 4.18
N VAL A 165 -28.59 -7.15 4.50
CA VAL A 165 -28.38 -6.61 5.84
C VAL A 165 -28.04 -5.12 5.76
N GLY A 166 -28.76 -4.30 6.52
CA GLY A 166 -28.79 -2.84 6.37
C GLY A 166 -30.11 -2.38 5.75
N ASP A 167 -30.38 -1.08 5.91
CA ASP A 167 -31.48 -0.36 5.25
C ASP A 167 -30.85 0.78 4.45
N GLY A 168 -31.16 0.86 3.16
CA GLY A 168 -30.48 1.82 2.27
C GLY A 168 -30.73 3.27 2.65
N GLY A 169 -31.95 3.63 3.07
CA GLY A 169 -32.26 5.00 3.48
C GLY A 169 -31.53 5.42 4.76
N VAL A 170 -31.46 4.52 5.74
CA VAL A 170 -30.75 4.73 7.00
C VAL A 170 -29.24 4.80 6.77
N ASP A 171 -28.68 3.86 6.00
CA ASP A 171 -27.24 3.80 5.74
C ASP A 171 -26.77 4.99 4.91
N HIS A 172 -27.55 5.42 3.92
CA HIS A 172 -27.17 6.52 3.04
C HIS A 172 -27.22 7.89 3.72
N ALA A 173 -27.83 7.99 4.90
CA ALA A 173 -27.76 9.15 5.78
C ALA A 173 -26.46 9.22 6.62
N TYR A 174 -25.56 8.24 6.48
CA TYR A 174 -24.23 8.22 7.10
C TYR A 174 -23.12 8.41 6.06
N TRP A 175 -22.13 9.24 6.37
CA TRP A 175 -20.91 9.38 5.58
C TRP A 175 -19.68 9.27 6.47
N GLY A 176 -19.10 8.09 6.54
CA GLY A 176 -17.91 7.81 7.35
C GLY A 176 -17.50 6.34 7.26
N ALA A 177 -16.37 6.00 7.89
CA ALA A 177 -15.82 4.66 7.88
C ALA A 177 -16.79 3.62 8.52
N PRO A 178 -16.94 2.42 7.95
CA PRO A 178 -17.86 1.40 8.46
C PRO A 178 -17.55 0.97 9.90
N GLU A 179 -16.28 1.03 10.30
CA GLU A 179 -15.79 0.73 11.65
C GLU A 179 -16.32 1.73 12.71
N LEU A 180 -16.76 2.92 12.29
CA LEU A 180 -17.24 4.00 13.15
C LEU A 180 -18.75 4.24 13.05
N GLN A 181 -19.48 3.40 12.30
CA GLN A 181 -20.93 3.53 12.15
C GLN A 181 -21.62 3.11 13.46
N ASP A 182 -22.31 4.06 14.11
CA ASP A 182 -23.06 3.79 15.34
C ASP A 182 -24.30 2.91 15.04
N PRO A 183 -24.37 1.67 15.55
CA PRO A 183 -25.47 0.74 15.25
C PRO A 183 -26.80 1.13 15.92
N VAL A 184 -26.79 2.02 16.91
CA VAL A 184 -28.02 2.55 17.53
C VAL A 184 -28.62 3.64 16.65
N LYS A 185 -27.77 4.52 16.10
CA LYS A 185 -28.18 5.61 15.22
C LYS A 185 -28.50 5.13 13.81
N TYR A 186 -27.73 4.17 13.30
CA TYR A 186 -27.86 3.59 11.97
C TYR A 186 -28.13 2.09 12.11
N PRO A 187 -29.35 1.71 12.54
CA PRO A 187 -29.70 0.31 12.73
C PRO A 187 -29.63 -0.47 11.42
N ARG A 188 -29.18 -1.73 11.52
CA ARG A 188 -28.92 -2.61 10.36
C ARG A 188 -29.82 -3.85 10.41
N PRO A 189 -31.08 -3.76 9.94
CA PRO A 189 -31.98 -4.91 9.94
C PRO A 189 -31.52 -5.98 8.93
N ALA A 190 -31.87 -7.24 9.20
CA ALA A 190 -31.63 -8.35 8.29
C ALA A 190 -32.91 -8.78 7.58
N THR A 191 -32.86 -8.90 6.26
CA THR A 191 -34.00 -9.29 5.43
C THR A 191 -33.82 -10.71 4.92
N PHE A 192 -34.85 -11.51 5.09
CA PHE A 192 -34.86 -12.93 4.81
C PHE A 192 -35.84 -13.30 3.71
N ALA A 193 -35.42 -14.22 2.87
CA ALA A 193 -36.27 -15.03 2.02
C ALA A 193 -36.84 -16.19 2.84
N THR A 194 -38.15 -16.40 2.77
CA THR A 194 -38.85 -17.55 3.37
C THR A 194 -39.94 -18.05 2.43
N ALA A 195 -40.59 -19.17 2.76
CA ALA A 195 -41.77 -19.62 2.02
C ALA A 195 -42.92 -18.59 2.01
N GLU A 196 -43.01 -17.74 3.04
CA GLU A 196 -44.05 -16.70 3.18
C GLU A 196 -43.66 -15.39 2.49
N LYS A 197 -42.36 -15.15 2.33
CA LYS A 197 -41.77 -13.96 1.69
C LYS A 197 -40.62 -14.41 0.76
N PRO A 198 -40.94 -14.98 -0.41
CA PRO A 198 -39.93 -15.55 -1.30
C PRO A 198 -39.04 -14.48 -1.95
N ALA A 199 -37.79 -14.87 -2.23
CA ALA A 199 -36.80 -14.11 -3.00
C ALA A 199 -35.93 -15.09 -3.79
N SER A 200 -36.51 -15.70 -4.82
CA SER A 200 -35.90 -16.76 -5.64
C SER A 200 -34.75 -16.23 -6.48
N ASP A 201 -34.81 -14.99 -6.93
CA ASP A 201 -33.70 -14.24 -7.55
C ASP A 201 -32.45 -14.28 -6.64
N GLN A 202 -32.61 -13.90 -5.38
CA GLN A 202 -31.52 -13.83 -4.41
C GLN A 202 -30.98 -15.23 -4.05
N ALA A 203 -31.89 -16.16 -3.76
CA ALA A 203 -31.53 -17.52 -3.33
C ALA A 203 -30.89 -18.33 -4.47
N ALA A 204 -31.37 -18.17 -5.70
CA ALA A 204 -30.78 -18.81 -6.87
C ALA A 204 -29.41 -18.20 -7.22
N GLY A 205 -29.24 -16.88 -7.11
CA GLY A 205 -27.92 -16.25 -7.23
C GLY A 205 -26.90 -16.82 -6.24
N ALA A 206 -27.28 -16.98 -4.97
CA ALA A 206 -26.43 -17.59 -3.95
C ALA A 206 -26.14 -19.07 -4.24
N ALA A 207 -27.12 -19.81 -4.76
CA ALA A 207 -26.93 -21.19 -5.21
C ALA A 207 -25.91 -21.28 -6.36
N ALA A 208 -25.98 -20.38 -7.36
CA ALA A 208 -25.01 -20.31 -8.44
C ALA A 208 -23.58 -20.05 -7.91
N ALA A 209 -23.43 -19.05 -7.02
CA ALA A 209 -22.14 -18.72 -6.43
C ALA A 209 -21.51 -19.90 -5.66
N LEU A 210 -22.31 -20.60 -4.84
CA LEU A 210 -21.84 -21.76 -4.08
C LEU A 210 -21.57 -22.98 -4.98
N ALA A 211 -22.36 -23.20 -6.04
CA ALA A 211 -22.10 -24.26 -7.02
C ALA A 211 -20.76 -24.04 -7.74
N ILE A 212 -20.48 -22.81 -8.18
CA ILE A 212 -19.19 -22.45 -8.79
C ILE A 212 -18.04 -22.60 -7.78
N MET A 213 -18.25 -22.17 -6.53
CA MET A 213 -17.23 -22.33 -5.49
C MET A 213 -16.90 -23.80 -5.24
N SER A 214 -17.90 -24.70 -5.28
CA SER A 214 -17.66 -26.14 -5.16
C SER A 214 -16.71 -26.66 -6.25
N LEU A 215 -16.88 -26.21 -7.49
CA LEU A 215 -16.02 -26.58 -8.61
C LEU A 215 -14.59 -26.05 -8.44
N ASN A 216 -14.44 -24.82 -7.94
CA ASN A 216 -13.14 -24.20 -7.73
C ASN A 216 -12.34 -24.84 -6.59
N MET A 217 -13.04 -25.36 -5.58
CA MET A 217 -12.47 -25.93 -4.37
C MET A 217 -12.33 -27.46 -4.39
N LYS A 218 -12.96 -28.16 -5.34
CA LYS A 218 -13.03 -29.63 -5.35
C LYS A 218 -11.67 -30.33 -5.21
N ASP A 219 -10.62 -29.74 -5.78
CA ASP A 219 -9.27 -30.34 -5.80
C ASP A 219 -8.41 -29.90 -4.60
N SER A 220 -8.72 -28.77 -3.96
CA SER A 220 -7.92 -28.19 -2.86
C SER A 220 -8.54 -28.31 -1.48
N ASP A 221 -9.87 -28.41 -1.40
CA ASP A 221 -10.64 -28.56 -0.16
C ASP A 221 -12.00 -29.24 -0.46
N ALA A 222 -11.96 -30.55 -0.67
CA ALA A 222 -13.13 -31.33 -1.07
C ALA A 222 -14.28 -31.28 -0.04
N ALA A 223 -13.97 -31.16 1.25
CA ALA A 223 -14.98 -31.05 2.30
C ALA A 223 -15.73 -29.71 2.23
N TYR A 224 -15.00 -28.61 2.03
CA TYR A 224 -15.61 -27.30 1.80
C TYR A 224 -16.42 -27.29 0.50
N ALA A 225 -15.88 -27.87 -0.58
CA ALA A 225 -16.59 -27.99 -1.85
C ALA A 225 -17.92 -28.74 -1.70
N ALA A 226 -17.93 -29.86 -0.97
CA ALA A 226 -19.14 -30.63 -0.70
C ALA A 226 -20.17 -29.81 0.11
N ARG A 227 -19.72 -29.05 1.11
CA ARG A 227 -20.60 -28.16 1.91
C ARG A 227 -21.23 -27.06 1.06
N CYS A 228 -20.44 -26.43 0.18
CA CYS A 228 -20.94 -25.45 -0.78
C CYS A 228 -21.96 -26.07 -1.73
N LEU A 229 -21.68 -27.23 -2.32
CA LEU A 229 -22.58 -27.88 -3.26
C LEU A 229 -23.90 -28.32 -2.61
N ASP A 230 -23.85 -28.93 -1.42
CA ASP A 230 -25.05 -29.33 -0.68
C ASP A 230 -25.95 -28.12 -0.37
N THR A 231 -25.35 -27.00 0.06
CA THR A 231 -26.09 -25.78 0.36
C THR A 231 -26.62 -25.12 -0.92
N ALA A 232 -25.85 -25.14 -2.01
CA ALA A 232 -26.27 -24.65 -3.33
C ALA A 232 -27.51 -25.41 -3.82
N SER A 233 -27.50 -26.74 -3.76
CA SER A 233 -28.64 -27.59 -4.13
C SER A 233 -29.86 -27.34 -3.23
N ALA A 234 -29.66 -27.07 -1.93
CA ALA A 234 -30.75 -26.73 -1.01
C ALA A 234 -31.38 -25.36 -1.32
N LEU A 235 -30.55 -24.32 -1.53
CA LEU A 235 -31.01 -22.98 -1.92
C LEU A 235 -31.72 -22.99 -3.27
N TYR A 236 -31.21 -23.75 -4.25
CA TYR A 236 -31.85 -23.86 -5.55
C TYR A 236 -33.23 -24.51 -5.47
N ARG A 237 -33.35 -25.63 -4.72
CA ARG A 237 -34.66 -26.28 -4.48
C ARG A 237 -35.64 -25.30 -3.83
N PHE A 238 -35.17 -24.54 -2.83
CA PHE A 238 -35.97 -23.51 -2.18
C PHE A 238 -36.42 -22.42 -3.16
N ALA A 239 -35.51 -21.88 -3.98
CA ALA A 239 -35.81 -20.85 -4.96
C ALA A 239 -36.79 -21.32 -6.05
N ARG A 240 -36.65 -22.57 -6.54
CA ARG A 240 -37.59 -23.16 -7.50
C ARG A 240 -38.98 -23.36 -6.92
N GLN A 241 -39.05 -23.75 -5.64
CA GLN A 241 -40.32 -24.01 -4.96
C GLN A 241 -41.06 -22.73 -4.56
N TYR A 242 -40.33 -21.72 -4.10
CA TYR A 242 -40.88 -20.47 -3.57
C TYR A 242 -40.38 -19.29 -4.39
N ARG A 243 -41.08 -18.99 -5.49
CA ARG A 243 -40.72 -17.91 -6.41
C ARG A 243 -41.21 -16.54 -5.94
N GLY A 244 -40.36 -15.53 -6.07
CA GLY A 244 -40.62 -14.13 -5.72
C GLY A 244 -39.35 -13.28 -5.87
N LEU A 245 -39.50 -11.96 -5.98
CA LEU A 245 -38.36 -11.05 -6.12
C LEU A 245 -38.03 -10.41 -4.76
N GLY A 246 -36.75 -10.39 -4.41
CA GLY A 246 -36.28 -9.82 -3.15
C GLY A 246 -36.49 -8.30 -3.06
N ASN A 247 -36.81 -7.81 -1.86
CA ASN A 247 -36.78 -6.37 -1.57
C ASN A 247 -35.33 -5.87 -1.53
N SER A 248 -35.05 -4.76 -2.20
CA SER A 248 -33.74 -4.10 -2.23
C SER A 248 -33.81 -2.60 -1.92
N ASP A 249 -34.88 -2.16 -1.24
CA ASP A 249 -35.16 -0.77 -0.88
C ASP A 249 -35.19 0.20 -2.08
N GLY A 250 -35.35 -0.33 -3.29
CA GLY A 250 -35.38 0.43 -4.53
C GLY A 250 -34.02 0.65 -5.21
N PHE A 251 -32.93 0.12 -4.65
CA PHE A 251 -31.58 0.28 -5.18
C PHE A 251 -31.24 -0.78 -6.24
N TYR A 252 -31.45 -2.06 -5.90
CA TYR A 252 -31.14 -3.20 -6.77
C TYR A 252 -32.40 -4.01 -7.07
N ASN A 253 -33.38 -3.42 -7.75
CA ASN A 253 -34.64 -4.11 -8.05
C ASN A 253 -34.42 -5.18 -9.12
N SER A 254 -34.80 -6.42 -8.82
CA SER A 254 -34.78 -7.51 -9.81
C SER A 254 -35.86 -7.32 -10.87
N SER A 255 -35.52 -7.55 -12.12
CA SER A 255 -36.45 -7.55 -13.25
C SER A 255 -37.13 -8.91 -13.47
N ALA A 256 -36.44 -9.99 -13.11
CA ALA A 256 -36.93 -11.36 -13.11
C ALA A 256 -36.13 -12.21 -12.11
N ASP A 257 -36.53 -13.47 -11.95
CA ASP A 257 -35.80 -14.53 -11.25
C ASP A 257 -35.52 -15.74 -12.17
N ASP A 258 -36.05 -15.73 -13.40
CA ASP A 258 -35.89 -16.80 -14.38
C ASP A 258 -34.40 -16.97 -14.75
N ASP A 259 -33.65 -15.87 -14.85
CA ASP A 259 -32.23 -15.87 -15.15
C ASP A 259 -31.37 -16.37 -14.01
N GLU A 260 -31.59 -15.96 -12.77
CA GLU A 260 -30.83 -16.49 -11.64
C GLU A 260 -31.10 -17.98 -11.46
N LEU A 261 -32.34 -18.43 -11.69
CA LEU A 261 -32.68 -19.85 -11.70
C LEU A 261 -31.97 -20.60 -12.83
N ALA A 262 -31.97 -20.07 -14.04
CA ALA A 262 -31.23 -20.67 -15.16
C ALA A 262 -29.72 -20.69 -14.90
N TRP A 263 -29.18 -19.63 -14.29
CA TRP A 263 -27.77 -19.48 -13.94
C TRP A 263 -27.33 -20.49 -12.89
N ALA A 264 -28.10 -20.60 -11.80
CA ALA A 264 -27.87 -21.62 -10.79
C ALA A 264 -27.94 -23.03 -11.38
N ALA A 265 -28.92 -23.29 -12.22
CA ALA A 265 -29.14 -24.58 -12.84
C ALA A 265 -27.97 -25.01 -13.75
N VAL A 266 -27.46 -24.13 -14.62
CA VAL A 266 -26.32 -24.49 -15.50
C VAL A 266 -25.03 -24.76 -14.72
N TRP A 267 -24.84 -24.10 -13.57
CA TRP A 267 -23.69 -24.34 -12.69
C TRP A 267 -23.85 -25.57 -11.81
N LEU A 268 -25.06 -25.83 -11.31
CA LEU A 268 -25.38 -27.06 -10.61
C LEU A 268 -25.21 -28.27 -11.54
N TYR A 269 -25.69 -28.18 -12.79
CA TYR A 269 -25.40 -29.18 -13.81
C TYR A 269 -23.89 -29.36 -14.02
N SER A 270 -23.13 -28.25 -14.10
CA SER A 270 -21.66 -28.30 -14.23
C SER A 270 -20.99 -29.01 -13.04
N ALA A 271 -21.56 -28.89 -11.84
CA ALA A 271 -21.03 -29.48 -10.61
C ALA A 271 -21.44 -30.95 -10.40
N THR A 272 -22.66 -31.33 -10.81
CA THR A 272 -23.25 -32.65 -10.48
C THR A 272 -23.41 -33.58 -11.68
N GLY A 273 -23.52 -33.03 -12.90
CA GLY A 273 -23.93 -33.77 -14.10
C GLY A 273 -25.41 -34.18 -14.10
N GLU A 274 -26.23 -33.72 -13.14
CA GLU A 274 -27.64 -34.10 -13.05
C GLU A 274 -28.49 -33.39 -14.11
N ASN A 275 -29.03 -34.16 -15.05
CA ASN A 275 -29.84 -33.65 -16.16
C ASN A 275 -31.10 -32.88 -15.71
N GLY A 276 -31.58 -33.06 -14.47
CA GLY A 276 -32.71 -32.29 -13.95
C GLY A 276 -32.46 -30.79 -14.00
N TYR A 277 -31.26 -30.34 -13.60
CA TYR A 277 -30.87 -28.93 -13.68
C TYR A 277 -30.83 -28.43 -15.12
N LEU A 278 -30.34 -29.24 -16.07
CA LEU A 278 -30.35 -28.87 -17.49
C LEU A 278 -31.78 -28.75 -18.04
N GLN A 279 -32.69 -29.63 -17.60
CA GLN A 279 -34.12 -29.54 -17.97
C GLN A 279 -34.78 -28.29 -17.40
N ASP A 280 -34.43 -27.92 -16.17
CA ASP A 280 -34.91 -26.68 -15.55
C ASP A 280 -34.45 -25.45 -16.33
N ALA A 281 -33.16 -25.36 -16.69
CA ALA A 281 -32.62 -24.22 -17.44
C ALA A 281 -33.10 -24.20 -18.90
N ALA A 282 -32.92 -25.31 -19.61
CA ALA A 282 -32.92 -25.37 -21.07
C ALA A 282 -33.73 -26.57 -21.63
N GLY A 283 -34.65 -27.13 -20.85
CA GLY A 283 -35.52 -28.21 -21.29
C GLY A 283 -36.33 -27.85 -22.53
N VAL A 284 -36.63 -28.84 -23.37
CA VAL A 284 -37.32 -28.65 -24.65
C VAL A 284 -38.42 -29.69 -24.87
N SER A 285 -39.50 -29.29 -25.55
CA SER A 285 -40.53 -30.17 -26.11
C SER A 285 -40.73 -29.83 -27.58
N GLY A 286 -40.35 -30.76 -28.47
CA GLY A 286 -40.22 -30.47 -29.90
C GLY A 286 -39.17 -29.39 -30.14
N THR A 287 -39.58 -28.26 -30.70
CA THR A 287 -38.73 -27.07 -30.92
C THR A 287 -38.96 -25.97 -29.89
N SER A 288 -39.77 -26.18 -28.85
CA SER A 288 -40.11 -25.14 -27.87
C SER A 288 -39.36 -25.35 -26.57
N TYR A 289 -38.80 -24.26 -26.02
CA TYR A 289 -38.21 -24.28 -24.68
C TYR A 289 -39.31 -24.41 -23.61
N THR A 290 -39.11 -25.31 -22.67
CA THR A 290 -39.97 -25.55 -21.51
C THR A 290 -39.33 -25.12 -20.20
N GLY A 291 -38.00 -25.10 -20.15
CA GLY A 291 -37.20 -24.56 -19.05
C GLY A 291 -37.19 -23.03 -19.01
N ASP A 292 -36.36 -22.47 -18.13
CA ASP A 292 -36.29 -21.04 -17.84
C ASP A 292 -35.88 -20.19 -19.05
N LEU A 293 -35.08 -20.74 -19.98
CA LEU A 293 -34.76 -20.10 -21.27
C LEU A 293 -35.98 -19.70 -22.10
N LYS A 294 -37.16 -20.30 -21.87
CA LYS A 294 -38.41 -19.91 -22.55
C LYS A 294 -38.75 -18.43 -22.36
N LYS A 295 -38.24 -17.81 -21.29
CA LYS A 295 -38.41 -16.38 -21.00
C LYS A 295 -37.85 -15.48 -22.09
N ILE A 296 -36.74 -15.89 -22.71
CA ILE A 296 -36.00 -15.10 -23.70
C ILE A 296 -35.94 -15.76 -25.08
N MET A 297 -36.17 -17.07 -25.17
CA MET A 297 -36.12 -17.86 -26.39
C MET A 297 -37.37 -18.72 -26.52
N SER A 298 -38.23 -18.41 -27.49
CA SER A 298 -39.47 -19.16 -27.71
C SER A 298 -39.28 -20.49 -28.45
N SER A 299 -38.15 -20.67 -29.15
CA SER A 299 -37.86 -21.89 -29.89
C SER A 299 -36.37 -22.24 -29.93
N THR A 300 -36.05 -23.50 -30.21
CA THR A 300 -34.70 -24.02 -30.46
C THR A 300 -34.16 -23.66 -31.84
N THR A 301 -34.92 -22.86 -32.60
CA THR A 301 -34.54 -22.37 -33.93
C THR A 301 -34.35 -20.86 -33.88
N GLY A 302 -33.28 -20.36 -34.51
CA GLY A 302 -32.96 -18.94 -34.57
C GLY A 302 -32.07 -18.46 -33.42
N THR A 303 -31.46 -17.30 -33.63
CA THR A 303 -30.46 -16.71 -32.74
C THR A 303 -31.13 -15.71 -31.81
N TRP A 304 -30.91 -15.86 -30.49
CA TRP A 304 -31.35 -14.85 -29.54
C TRP A 304 -30.47 -13.61 -29.66
N LYS A 305 -31.11 -12.49 -30.03
CA LYS A 305 -30.46 -11.19 -30.23
C LYS A 305 -30.48 -10.37 -28.95
N ASN A 306 -29.59 -10.69 -28.01
CA ASN A 306 -29.45 -9.96 -26.75
C ASN A 306 -28.65 -8.67 -26.92
N THR A 307 -29.25 -7.51 -26.67
CA THR A 307 -28.55 -6.21 -26.70
C THR A 307 -28.05 -5.74 -25.33
N TRP A 308 -28.28 -6.52 -24.27
CA TRP A 308 -27.75 -6.26 -22.92
C TRP A 308 -26.51 -7.12 -22.65
N THR A 309 -25.98 -7.12 -21.43
CA THR A 309 -24.83 -7.96 -21.04
C THR A 309 -25.04 -8.60 -19.69
N HIS A 310 -24.18 -9.55 -19.35
CA HIS A 310 -24.12 -10.19 -18.04
C HIS A 310 -23.92 -9.13 -16.95
N SER A 311 -24.87 -9.03 -16.03
CA SER A 311 -24.89 -8.05 -14.95
C SER A 311 -25.73 -8.56 -13.77
N TRP A 312 -25.68 -7.85 -12.64
CA TRP A 312 -26.39 -8.21 -11.42
C TRP A 312 -27.91 -8.44 -11.53
N ASP A 313 -28.58 -7.80 -12.49
CA ASP A 313 -30.02 -7.92 -12.75
C ASP A 313 -30.31 -8.79 -13.99
N THR A 314 -29.28 -9.16 -14.74
CA THR A 314 -29.47 -9.90 -16.00
C THR A 314 -28.27 -10.79 -16.28
N VAL A 315 -28.37 -12.06 -15.89
CA VAL A 315 -27.28 -13.04 -16.06
C VAL A 315 -27.45 -13.95 -17.28
N TRP A 316 -28.45 -13.68 -18.13
CA TRP A 316 -28.71 -14.46 -19.35
C TRP A 316 -27.52 -14.59 -20.30
N GLY A 317 -26.68 -13.55 -20.41
CA GLY A 317 -25.46 -13.60 -21.21
C GLY A 317 -24.51 -14.71 -20.74
N GLY A 318 -24.33 -14.84 -19.43
CA GLY A 318 -23.56 -15.92 -18.80
C GLY A 318 -24.21 -17.28 -19.02
N VAL A 319 -25.53 -17.40 -18.83
CA VAL A 319 -26.28 -18.66 -19.05
C VAL A 319 -26.06 -19.20 -20.46
N VAL A 320 -26.27 -18.37 -21.48
CA VAL A 320 -26.18 -18.79 -22.88
C VAL A 320 -24.74 -19.10 -23.28
N LEU A 321 -23.76 -18.31 -22.81
CA LEU A 321 -22.35 -18.59 -23.06
C LEU A 321 -21.94 -19.92 -22.41
N ARG A 322 -22.34 -20.15 -21.16
CA ARG A 322 -22.04 -21.41 -20.46
C ARG A 322 -22.67 -22.62 -21.14
N LEU A 323 -23.89 -22.50 -21.64
CA LEU A 323 -24.51 -23.55 -22.46
C LEU A 323 -23.76 -23.79 -23.78
N ALA A 324 -23.23 -22.74 -24.41
CA ALA A 324 -22.43 -22.86 -25.63
C ALA A 324 -21.08 -23.56 -25.41
N GLU A 325 -20.54 -23.49 -24.19
CA GLU A 325 -19.35 -24.22 -23.74
C GLU A 325 -19.66 -25.69 -23.45
N LEU A 326 -20.74 -25.96 -22.70
CA LEU A 326 -21.18 -27.31 -22.34
C LEU A 326 -21.64 -28.11 -23.55
N PHE A 327 -22.25 -27.46 -24.53
CA PHE A 327 -22.83 -28.07 -25.72
C PHE A 327 -22.29 -27.42 -27.00
N PRO A 328 -21.01 -27.62 -27.33
CA PRO A 328 -20.36 -26.93 -28.45
C PRO A 328 -20.95 -27.29 -29.82
N ALA A 329 -21.61 -28.45 -29.93
CA ALA A 329 -22.34 -28.88 -31.13
C ALA A 329 -23.71 -28.19 -31.31
N ASN A 330 -24.24 -27.52 -30.27
CA ASN A 330 -25.47 -26.76 -30.37
C ASN A 330 -25.17 -25.36 -30.92
N ALA A 331 -25.37 -25.19 -32.23
CA ALA A 331 -25.11 -23.94 -32.92
C ALA A 331 -25.92 -22.76 -32.34
N GLN A 332 -27.15 -23.00 -31.84
CA GLN A 332 -28.01 -21.93 -31.34
C GLN A 332 -27.38 -21.19 -30.16
N TYR A 333 -26.82 -21.90 -29.19
CA TYR A 333 -26.18 -21.28 -28.03
C TYR A 333 -24.93 -20.50 -28.45
N ALA A 334 -24.10 -21.11 -29.30
CA ALA A 334 -22.88 -20.48 -29.79
C ALA A 334 -23.18 -19.23 -30.64
N ASP A 335 -24.20 -19.27 -31.49
CA ASP A 335 -24.61 -18.15 -32.34
C ASP A 335 -25.28 -17.04 -31.52
N SER A 336 -26.05 -17.38 -30.48
CA SER A 336 -26.68 -16.40 -29.59
C SER A 336 -25.66 -15.69 -28.71
N ALA A 337 -24.70 -16.44 -28.13
CA ALA A 337 -23.57 -15.86 -27.41
C ALA A 337 -22.74 -14.97 -28.34
N ARG A 338 -22.44 -15.44 -29.56
CA ARG A 338 -21.67 -14.67 -30.53
C ARG A 338 -22.38 -13.38 -30.95
N TRP A 339 -23.67 -13.43 -31.25
CA TRP A 339 -24.42 -12.25 -31.71
C TRP A 339 -24.35 -11.14 -30.67
N ASN A 340 -24.49 -11.48 -29.39
CA ASN A 340 -24.32 -10.53 -28.29
C ASN A 340 -22.93 -9.87 -28.31
N LEU A 341 -21.86 -10.65 -28.49
CA LEU A 341 -20.50 -10.13 -28.57
C LEU A 341 -20.25 -9.29 -29.83
N GLU A 342 -20.85 -9.65 -30.97
CA GLU A 342 -20.81 -8.84 -32.19
C GLU A 342 -21.48 -7.47 -31.97
N TYR A 343 -22.67 -7.46 -31.36
CA TYR A 343 -23.36 -6.24 -30.96
C TYR A 343 -22.47 -5.36 -30.06
N TRP A 344 -21.91 -5.94 -29.00
CA TRP A 344 -21.05 -5.25 -28.03
C TRP A 344 -19.73 -4.77 -28.60
N SER A 345 -19.22 -5.45 -29.64
CA SER A 345 -18.00 -5.03 -30.34
C SER A 345 -18.13 -3.67 -31.03
N GLY A 346 -19.36 -3.15 -31.17
CA GLY A 346 -19.61 -1.86 -31.81
C GLY A 346 -19.19 -1.85 -33.27
N GLY A 347 -19.30 -3.00 -33.96
CA GLY A 347 -18.88 -3.19 -35.35
C GLY A 347 -17.39 -3.39 -35.55
N LYS A 348 -16.60 -3.58 -34.47
CA LYS A 348 -15.20 -4.03 -34.59
C LYS A 348 -15.12 -5.49 -35.05
N VAL A 349 -16.07 -6.31 -34.60
CA VAL A 349 -16.31 -7.63 -35.15
C VAL A 349 -17.65 -7.58 -35.87
N PRO A 350 -17.68 -7.76 -37.21
CA PRO A 350 -18.93 -7.66 -37.95
C PRO A 350 -19.86 -8.83 -37.62
N HIS A 351 -21.17 -8.59 -37.71
CA HIS A 351 -22.16 -9.66 -37.66
C HIS A 351 -21.91 -10.70 -38.74
N ARG A 352 -22.12 -11.98 -38.39
CA ARG A 352 -22.13 -13.07 -39.38
C ARG A 352 -23.24 -12.89 -40.42
N ASP A 353 -24.40 -12.46 -39.98
CA ASP A 353 -25.45 -12.00 -40.88
C ASP A 353 -25.06 -10.63 -41.43
N THR A 354 -24.60 -10.58 -42.68
CA THR A 354 -24.16 -9.35 -43.32
C THR A 354 -25.29 -8.32 -43.52
N GLY A 355 -26.55 -8.74 -43.36
CA GLY A 355 -27.70 -7.84 -43.35
C GLY A 355 -27.98 -7.21 -41.98
N ASP A 356 -27.33 -7.69 -40.91
CA ASP A 356 -27.49 -7.17 -39.56
C ASP A 356 -26.49 -6.04 -39.28
N SER A 357 -27.03 -4.88 -38.91
CA SER A 357 -26.28 -3.67 -38.59
C SER A 357 -26.54 -3.17 -37.17
N ALA A 358 -27.13 -4.00 -36.31
CA ALA A 358 -27.43 -3.62 -34.93
C ALA A 358 -26.16 -3.70 -34.07
N TYR A 359 -25.59 -2.55 -33.72
CA TYR A 359 -24.42 -2.48 -32.83
C TYR A 359 -24.70 -1.59 -31.64
N ILE A 360 -23.98 -1.84 -30.54
CA ILE A 360 -24.00 -0.95 -29.39
C ILE A 360 -23.48 0.45 -29.78
N PRO A 361 -24.07 1.53 -29.25
CA PRO A 361 -23.50 2.86 -29.40
C PRO A 361 -22.05 2.92 -28.92
N ARG A 362 -21.24 3.71 -29.63
CA ARG A 362 -19.87 4.02 -29.22
C ARG A 362 -19.71 5.51 -28.97
N THR A 363 -18.92 5.85 -27.97
CA THR A 363 -18.45 7.21 -27.77
C THR A 363 -17.54 7.64 -28.93
N PRO A 364 -17.28 8.94 -29.12
CA PRO A 364 -16.34 9.44 -30.13
C PRO A 364 -14.96 8.76 -30.13
N ALA A 365 -14.43 8.39 -28.96
CA ALA A 365 -13.15 7.67 -28.84
C ALA A 365 -13.27 6.14 -28.89
N GLY A 366 -14.46 5.60 -29.14
CA GLY A 366 -14.67 4.18 -29.46
C GLY A 366 -14.98 3.28 -28.27
N PHE A 367 -15.37 3.84 -27.12
CA PHE A 367 -15.85 3.07 -25.97
C PHE A 367 -17.28 2.57 -26.22
N SER A 368 -17.53 1.27 -26.06
CA SER A 368 -18.86 0.67 -26.14
C SER A 368 -19.70 1.12 -24.93
N PHE A 369 -20.75 1.91 -25.18
CA PHE A 369 -21.49 2.64 -24.16
C PHE A 369 -22.96 2.18 -24.12
N ALA A 370 -23.32 1.45 -23.07
CA ALA A 370 -24.69 0.96 -22.87
C ALA A 370 -25.61 1.99 -22.19
N THR A 371 -25.12 2.64 -21.13
CA THR A 371 -25.90 3.55 -20.28
C THR A 371 -24.96 4.51 -19.54
N GLY A 372 -25.50 5.61 -19.03
CA GLY A 372 -24.73 6.63 -18.29
C GLY A 372 -24.38 6.25 -16.85
N TRP A 373 -25.08 5.28 -16.24
CA TRP A 373 -24.77 4.80 -14.89
C TRP A 373 -23.93 3.54 -14.97
N GLY A 374 -22.71 3.58 -14.44
CA GLY A 374 -21.83 2.41 -14.40
C GLY A 374 -21.44 1.93 -15.79
N SER A 375 -21.24 2.83 -16.76
CA SER A 375 -20.92 2.47 -18.15
C SER A 375 -19.73 1.51 -18.26
N ALA A 376 -18.72 1.65 -17.40
CA ALA A 376 -17.54 0.80 -17.33
C ALA A 376 -17.82 -0.64 -16.88
N ARG A 377 -18.79 -0.89 -15.98
CA ARG A 377 -19.07 -2.25 -15.47
C ARG A 377 -19.61 -3.18 -16.55
N TYR A 378 -20.55 -2.67 -17.35
CA TYR A 378 -21.18 -3.45 -18.42
C TYR A 378 -20.18 -3.71 -19.53
N ASN A 379 -19.37 -2.70 -19.84
CA ASN A 379 -18.27 -2.84 -20.77
C ASN A 379 -17.28 -3.93 -20.30
N ALA A 380 -16.82 -3.89 -19.05
CA ALA A 380 -15.92 -4.90 -18.47
C ALA A 380 -16.53 -6.31 -18.43
N ALA A 381 -17.83 -6.44 -18.11
CA ALA A 381 -18.52 -7.72 -18.16
C ALA A 381 -18.60 -8.28 -19.59
N ALA A 382 -18.92 -7.45 -20.59
CA ALA A 382 -18.91 -7.87 -21.99
C ALA A 382 -17.51 -8.27 -22.48
N GLN A 383 -16.45 -7.59 -22.01
CA GLN A 383 -15.07 -8.00 -22.27
C GLN A 383 -14.77 -9.40 -21.72
N MET A 384 -15.19 -9.71 -20.49
CA MET A 384 -15.02 -11.05 -19.90
C MET A 384 -15.71 -12.12 -20.76
N LEU A 385 -16.96 -11.90 -21.17
CA LEU A 385 -17.69 -12.84 -22.04
C LEU A 385 -16.97 -13.04 -23.38
N ALA A 386 -16.45 -11.96 -23.99
CA ALA A 386 -15.68 -12.01 -25.23
C ALA A 386 -14.42 -12.89 -25.11
N LEU A 387 -13.66 -12.73 -24.03
CA LEU A 387 -12.44 -13.48 -23.76
C LEU A 387 -12.73 -14.97 -23.53
N ILE A 388 -13.80 -15.28 -22.79
CA ILE A 388 -14.24 -16.66 -22.55
C ILE A 388 -14.71 -17.31 -23.86
N TYR A 389 -15.47 -16.59 -24.68
CA TYR A 389 -15.93 -17.09 -25.97
C TYR A 389 -14.75 -17.44 -26.89
N ASP A 390 -13.80 -16.52 -27.08
CA ASP A 390 -12.62 -16.74 -27.93
C ASP A 390 -11.74 -17.87 -27.38
N LYS A 391 -11.58 -17.99 -26.06
CA LYS A 391 -10.86 -19.10 -25.42
C LYS A 391 -11.44 -20.46 -25.82
N HIS A 392 -12.77 -20.60 -25.86
CA HIS A 392 -13.43 -21.89 -26.13
C HIS A 392 -13.71 -22.15 -27.61
N LYS A 393 -13.99 -21.12 -28.41
CA LYS A 393 -14.29 -21.25 -29.85
C LYS A 393 -13.07 -21.10 -30.74
N GLY A 394 -11.98 -20.53 -30.22
CA GLY A 394 -10.78 -20.19 -30.97
C GLY A 394 -10.95 -18.88 -31.75
N GLY A 395 -9.83 -18.18 -31.93
CA GLY A 395 -9.77 -16.85 -32.55
C GLY A 395 -9.36 -15.77 -31.55
N THR A 396 -9.16 -14.55 -32.05
CA THR A 396 -8.74 -13.39 -31.23
C THR A 396 -9.55 -12.13 -31.50
N ALA A 397 -10.55 -12.17 -32.39
CA ALA A 397 -11.24 -10.96 -32.82
C ALA A 397 -12.01 -10.26 -31.68
N PHE A 398 -12.69 -11.03 -30.84
CA PHE A 398 -13.38 -10.47 -29.67
C PHE A 398 -12.39 -10.12 -28.56
N THR A 399 -11.31 -10.88 -28.43
CA THR A 399 -10.20 -10.62 -27.51
C THR A 399 -9.47 -9.30 -27.83
N GLU A 400 -9.27 -8.99 -29.11
CA GLU A 400 -8.69 -7.73 -29.58
C GLU A 400 -9.63 -6.54 -29.33
N TRP A 401 -10.94 -6.72 -29.54
CA TRP A 401 -11.93 -5.73 -29.13
C TRP A 401 -11.88 -5.52 -27.61
N ALA A 402 -11.91 -6.60 -26.82
CA ALA A 402 -11.86 -6.53 -25.37
C ALA A 402 -10.61 -5.79 -24.88
N LYS A 403 -9.45 -6.09 -25.49
CA LYS A 403 -8.20 -5.38 -25.23
C LYS A 403 -8.33 -3.87 -25.50
N SER A 404 -8.96 -3.48 -26.62
CA SER A 404 -9.16 -2.05 -26.94
C SER A 404 -10.01 -1.32 -25.90
N GLN A 405 -11.02 -2.00 -25.35
CA GLN A 405 -11.88 -1.45 -24.30
C GLN A 405 -11.16 -1.41 -22.95
N MET A 406 -10.38 -2.45 -22.60
CA MET A 406 -9.56 -2.43 -21.40
C MET A 406 -8.50 -1.34 -21.43
N ASP A 407 -7.82 -1.19 -22.57
CA ASP A 407 -6.84 -0.12 -22.78
C ASP A 407 -7.47 1.27 -22.55
N TYR A 408 -8.74 1.46 -22.97
CA TYR A 408 -9.51 2.66 -22.71
C TYR A 408 -9.75 2.87 -21.20
N LEU A 409 -10.23 1.85 -20.48
CA LEU A 409 -10.43 1.91 -19.01
C LEU A 409 -9.11 2.16 -18.25
N MET A 410 -8.00 1.65 -18.77
CA MET A 410 -6.67 1.77 -18.16
C MET A 410 -5.95 3.09 -18.47
N GLY A 411 -6.55 3.97 -19.27
CA GLY A 411 -6.09 5.35 -19.47
C GLY A 411 -5.84 5.77 -20.91
N ARG A 412 -6.03 4.89 -21.91
CA ARG A 412 -6.01 5.27 -23.34
C ARG A 412 -7.35 5.84 -23.77
N ASN A 413 -7.78 6.89 -23.08
CA ASN A 413 -9.03 7.60 -23.28
C ASN A 413 -8.76 9.12 -23.35
N PRO A 414 -9.74 9.93 -23.79
CA PRO A 414 -9.56 11.38 -23.90
C PRO A 414 -9.26 12.11 -22.58
N MET A 415 -9.58 11.51 -21.43
CA MET A 415 -9.30 12.10 -20.12
C MET A 415 -7.82 11.94 -19.70
N GLY A 416 -7.11 10.99 -20.30
CA GLY A 416 -5.67 10.79 -20.07
C GLY A 416 -5.31 10.17 -18.72
N TYR A 417 -6.28 9.61 -18.00
CA TYR A 417 -6.09 8.87 -16.75
C TYR A 417 -6.94 7.60 -16.72
N SER A 418 -6.54 6.62 -15.91
CA SER A 418 -7.25 5.36 -15.74
C SER A 418 -8.50 5.51 -14.86
N TYR A 419 -9.55 4.76 -15.19
CA TYR A 419 -10.73 4.57 -14.35
C TYR A 419 -10.56 3.45 -13.32
N LEU A 420 -9.39 2.81 -13.24
CA LEU A 420 -9.03 1.89 -12.17
C LEU A 420 -8.23 2.66 -11.13
N VAL A 421 -8.80 2.80 -9.92
CA VAL A 421 -8.18 3.58 -8.84
C VAL A 421 -6.77 3.07 -8.53
N GLY A 422 -5.79 3.98 -8.55
CA GLY A 422 -4.39 3.67 -8.26
C GLY A 422 -3.63 2.93 -9.37
N PHE A 423 -4.20 2.69 -10.55
CA PHE A 423 -3.53 2.05 -11.69
C PHE A 423 -3.24 3.05 -12.83
N PRO A 424 -2.09 2.99 -13.52
CA PRO A 424 -0.87 2.26 -13.13
C PRO A 424 -0.21 2.88 -11.89
N SER A 425 -0.52 4.13 -11.59
CA SER A 425 -0.12 4.79 -10.35
C SER A 425 -1.24 5.74 -9.87
N PRO A 426 -1.25 6.15 -8.60
CA PRO A 426 -2.25 7.10 -8.08
C PRO A 426 -2.29 8.44 -8.81
N GLU A 427 -1.19 8.86 -9.44
CA GLU A 427 -1.11 10.12 -10.19
C GLU A 427 -1.82 10.05 -11.54
N LEU A 428 -1.95 8.85 -12.10
CA LEU A 428 -2.48 8.57 -13.44
C LEU A 428 -3.80 7.82 -13.42
N ALA A 429 -4.47 7.82 -12.27
CA ALA A 429 -5.77 7.21 -12.05
C ALA A 429 -6.76 8.27 -11.55
N VAL A 430 -8.04 7.93 -11.65
CA VAL A 430 -9.13 8.59 -10.94
C VAL A 430 -8.85 8.60 -9.42
N LYS A 431 -9.16 9.71 -8.75
CA LYS A 431 -8.71 10.00 -7.37
C LYS A 431 -9.84 10.13 -6.37
N HIS A 432 -11.06 10.39 -6.81
CA HIS A 432 -12.19 10.71 -5.96
C HIS A 432 -13.35 9.72 -6.13
N PRO A 433 -13.13 8.39 -5.97
CA PRO A 433 -14.23 7.43 -5.96
C PRO A 433 -15.22 7.78 -4.84
N HIS A 434 -16.51 7.64 -5.13
CA HIS A 434 -17.61 7.84 -4.19
C HIS A 434 -17.65 6.66 -3.21
N HIS A 435 -16.75 6.66 -2.22
CA HIS A 435 -16.60 5.55 -1.29
C HIS A 435 -16.31 6.03 0.14
N ARG A 436 -17.18 5.70 1.09
CA ARG A 436 -17.13 6.20 2.47
C ARG A 436 -15.86 5.83 3.23
N ALA A 437 -15.49 4.53 3.24
CA ALA A 437 -14.30 4.08 3.97
C ALA A 437 -13.00 4.66 3.36
N ALA A 438 -12.84 4.61 2.04
CA ALA A 438 -11.67 5.18 1.36
C ALA A 438 -11.56 6.70 1.51
N HIS A 439 -12.70 7.41 1.48
CA HIS A 439 -12.75 8.84 1.76
C HIS A 439 -12.24 9.14 3.17
N GLY A 440 -12.74 8.40 4.16
CA GLY A 440 -12.27 8.46 5.54
C GLY A 440 -12.72 9.73 6.27
N SER A 441 -13.90 10.26 5.96
CA SER A 441 -14.48 11.39 6.71
C SER A 441 -14.62 11.05 8.20
N THR A 442 -14.22 11.99 9.05
CA THR A 442 -14.45 11.96 10.50
C THR A 442 -15.49 12.99 10.93
N THR A 443 -16.06 13.74 9.99
CA THR A 443 -17.01 14.85 10.24
C THR A 443 -18.41 14.58 9.71
N GLY A 444 -18.64 13.42 9.08
CA GLY A 444 -19.93 13.10 8.47
C GLY A 444 -20.15 13.79 7.12
N SER A 445 -19.10 14.38 6.54
CA SER A 445 -19.19 15.24 5.36
C SER A 445 -18.53 14.61 4.14
N LEU A 446 -19.26 14.57 3.02
CA LEU A 446 -18.79 14.10 1.71
C LEU A 446 -17.61 14.92 1.16
N THR A 447 -17.46 16.17 1.60
CA THR A 447 -16.45 17.11 1.08
C THR A 447 -15.31 17.39 2.07
N ASP A 448 -15.33 16.75 3.24
CA ASP A 448 -14.29 16.88 4.26
C ASP A 448 -13.80 15.51 4.75
N PRO A 449 -12.53 15.14 4.47
CA PRO A 449 -11.51 15.93 3.77
C PRO A 449 -11.78 16.13 2.28
N PRO A 450 -11.13 17.10 1.60
CA PRO A 450 -11.30 17.31 0.15
C PRO A 450 -10.73 16.18 -0.71
N ASN A 451 -9.85 15.35 -0.16
CA ASN A 451 -9.24 14.20 -0.85
C ASN A 451 -9.47 12.94 -0.03
N ASN A 452 -9.62 11.79 -0.71
CA ASN A 452 -9.71 10.50 -0.03
C ASN A 452 -8.44 10.22 0.78
N ARG A 453 -8.59 9.76 2.04
CA ARG A 453 -7.45 9.44 2.92
C ARG A 453 -6.77 8.13 2.53
N HIS A 454 -7.49 7.24 1.85
CA HIS A 454 -7.01 5.94 1.44
C HIS A 454 -7.19 5.75 -0.07
N ILE A 455 -6.24 5.03 -0.67
CA ILE A 455 -6.34 4.62 -2.07
C ILE A 455 -7.16 3.33 -2.11
N LEU A 456 -8.29 3.38 -2.80
CA LEU A 456 -9.17 2.23 -3.01
C LEU A 456 -8.65 1.37 -4.16
N TRP A 457 -7.52 0.70 -3.95
CA TRP A 457 -6.76 0.02 -5.00
C TRP A 457 -7.63 -0.85 -5.92
N GLY A 458 -7.54 -0.57 -7.22
CA GLY A 458 -8.14 -1.39 -8.28
C GLY A 458 -9.64 -1.30 -8.42
N ALA A 459 -10.33 -0.45 -7.65
CA ALA A 459 -11.74 -0.19 -7.87
C ALA A 459 -11.98 0.42 -9.26
N LEU A 460 -12.99 -0.08 -9.95
CA LEU A 460 -13.47 0.48 -11.21
C LEU A 460 -14.56 1.49 -10.93
N VAL A 461 -14.32 2.75 -11.29
CA VAL A 461 -15.37 3.78 -11.22
C VAL A 461 -16.41 3.59 -12.35
N GLY A 462 -17.57 4.22 -12.21
CA GLY A 462 -18.66 4.13 -13.18
C GLY A 462 -18.29 4.46 -14.62
N GLY A 463 -17.29 5.29 -14.84
CA GLY A 463 -16.72 5.51 -16.17
C GLY A 463 -17.36 6.67 -16.92
N PRO A 464 -17.05 6.83 -18.22
CA PRO A 464 -17.36 8.05 -18.95
C PRO A 464 -18.85 8.14 -19.30
N ASP A 465 -19.27 9.37 -19.62
CA ASP A 465 -20.51 9.62 -20.35
C ASP A 465 -20.41 9.22 -21.84
N GLY A 466 -21.52 9.35 -22.57
CA GLY A 466 -21.60 9.02 -24.00
C GLY A 466 -20.73 9.88 -24.92
N SER A 467 -20.03 10.89 -24.39
CA SER A 467 -19.14 11.81 -25.09
C SER A 467 -17.69 11.73 -24.60
N ASP A 468 -17.30 10.61 -23.96
CA ASP A 468 -15.96 10.37 -23.39
C ASP A 468 -15.59 11.26 -22.20
N ARG A 469 -16.53 12.02 -21.62
CA ARG A 469 -16.21 12.88 -20.47
C ARG A 469 -16.33 12.08 -19.19
N HIS A 470 -15.35 12.25 -18.31
CA HIS A 470 -15.41 11.77 -16.93
C HIS A 470 -15.12 12.93 -15.97
N ASN A 471 -15.92 13.06 -14.92
CA ASN A 471 -15.79 14.11 -13.91
C ASN A 471 -15.34 13.51 -12.58
N ASP A 472 -14.05 13.56 -12.27
CA ASP A 472 -13.44 12.96 -11.06
C ASP A 472 -13.78 13.77 -9.80
N LEU A 473 -15.01 13.65 -9.32
CA LEU A 473 -15.53 14.31 -8.12
C LEU A 473 -16.28 13.31 -7.26
N ILE A 474 -15.99 13.30 -5.96
CA ILE A 474 -16.66 12.44 -4.99
C ILE A 474 -18.18 12.71 -4.90
N THR A 475 -18.63 13.91 -5.28
CA THR A 475 -20.05 14.27 -5.33
C THR A 475 -20.80 13.73 -6.55
N ASP A 476 -20.08 13.26 -7.58
CA ASP A 476 -20.64 12.67 -8.77
C ASP A 476 -20.69 11.14 -8.62
N TYR A 477 -21.72 10.66 -7.93
CA TYR A 477 -21.91 9.23 -7.71
C TYR A 477 -22.20 8.47 -9.02
N VAL A 478 -22.66 9.10 -10.10
CA VAL A 478 -22.96 8.38 -11.35
C VAL A 478 -21.67 7.91 -12.02
N GLN A 479 -20.67 8.79 -12.08
CA GLN A 479 -19.40 8.49 -12.76
C GLN A 479 -18.33 7.93 -11.82
N ASN A 480 -18.39 8.25 -10.52
CA ASN A 480 -17.38 7.87 -9.52
C ASN A 480 -17.85 6.82 -8.51
N GLU A 481 -19.09 6.32 -8.60
CA GLU A 481 -19.45 5.12 -7.84
C GLU A 481 -18.55 3.94 -8.24
N VAL A 482 -18.28 3.13 -7.23
CA VAL A 482 -17.56 1.87 -7.28
C VAL A 482 -18.45 0.85 -6.60
N ALA A 483 -18.46 -0.40 -7.06
CA ALA A 483 -19.20 -1.47 -6.40
C ALA A 483 -18.61 -2.85 -6.69
N ILE A 484 -18.90 -3.82 -5.82
CA ILE A 484 -18.44 -5.22 -5.93
C ILE A 484 -18.75 -5.82 -7.30
N ASP A 485 -19.87 -5.44 -7.89
CA ASP A 485 -20.28 -5.89 -9.20
C ASP A 485 -19.53 -5.19 -10.36
N TYR A 486 -19.00 -3.96 -10.16
CA TYR A 486 -18.27 -3.20 -11.18
C TYR A 486 -16.97 -3.93 -11.50
N ASN A 487 -16.33 -4.44 -10.44
CA ASN A 487 -15.08 -5.17 -10.55
C ASN A 487 -15.27 -6.65 -10.98
N ALA A 488 -16.47 -7.22 -10.90
CA ALA A 488 -16.65 -8.66 -11.06
C ALA A 488 -16.27 -9.13 -12.49
N GLY A 489 -16.83 -8.46 -13.50
CA GLY A 489 -16.45 -8.68 -14.90
C GLY A 489 -15.02 -8.22 -15.21
N LEU A 490 -14.57 -7.14 -14.58
CA LEU A 490 -13.21 -6.60 -14.76
C LEU A 490 -12.14 -7.62 -14.38
N VAL A 491 -12.27 -8.29 -13.23
CA VAL A 491 -11.29 -9.28 -12.76
C VAL A 491 -11.17 -10.44 -13.74
N GLY A 492 -12.30 -10.97 -14.22
CA GLY A 492 -12.29 -12.01 -15.25
C GLY A 492 -11.68 -11.54 -16.58
N ALA A 493 -11.99 -10.31 -16.99
CA ALA A 493 -11.44 -9.72 -18.21
C ALA A 493 -9.92 -9.50 -18.12
N LEU A 494 -9.41 -8.99 -16.99
CA LEU A 494 -7.99 -8.81 -16.74
C LEU A 494 -7.25 -10.16 -16.72
N ALA A 495 -7.84 -11.20 -16.12
CA ALA A 495 -7.27 -12.54 -16.13
C ALA A 495 -7.20 -13.13 -17.55
N GLY A 496 -8.25 -12.96 -18.36
CA GLY A 496 -8.25 -13.38 -19.77
C GLY A 496 -7.22 -12.62 -20.61
N LEU A 497 -7.11 -11.30 -20.44
CA LEU A 497 -6.11 -10.48 -21.13
C LEU A 497 -4.68 -10.80 -20.66
N TYR A 498 -4.47 -11.12 -19.38
CA TYR A 498 -3.20 -11.62 -18.89
C TYR A 498 -2.85 -12.95 -19.56
N ALA A 499 -3.80 -13.89 -19.63
CA ALA A 499 -3.59 -15.19 -20.28
C ALA A 499 -3.16 -15.05 -21.75
N GLN A 500 -3.73 -14.08 -22.46
CA GLN A 500 -3.47 -13.85 -23.89
C GLN A 500 -2.24 -12.98 -24.17
N TYR A 501 -2.04 -11.91 -23.40
CA TYR A 501 -1.07 -10.84 -23.71
C TYR A 501 -0.11 -10.51 -22.58
N GLY A 502 -0.39 -10.98 -21.36
CA GLY A 502 0.34 -10.61 -20.15
C GLY A 502 1.27 -11.69 -19.59
N GLN A 503 1.38 -12.86 -20.21
CA GLN A 503 2.26 -13.93 -19.70
C GLN A 503 3.69 -13.41 -19.50
N GLY A 504 4.22 -13.58 -18.28
CA GLY A 504 5.53 -13.08 -17.87
C GLY A 504 5.52 -11.69 -17.22
N GLN A 505 4.43 -10.91 -17.37
CA GLN A 505 4.23 -9.70 -16.56
C GLN A 505 4.12 -10.09 -15.08
N GLN A 506 4.69 -9.25 -14.22
CA GLN A 506 4.77 -9.50 -12.79
C GLN A 506 3.83 -8.56 -12.02
N PRO A 507 3.16 -9.05 -10.97
CA PRO A 507 2.45 -8.18 -10.04
C PRO A 507 3.45 -7.29 -9.29
N LEU A 508 2.95 -6.29 -8.57
CA LEU A 508 3.79 -5.48 -7.69
C LEU A 508 4.24 -6.33 -6.48
N PRO A 509 5.55 -6.37 -6.17
CA PRO A 509 6.03 -7.01 -4.96
C PRO A 509 5.58 -6.20 -3.73
N ASN A 510 5.32 -6.88 -2.62
CA ASN A 510 4.93 -6.26 -1.34
C ASN A 510 3.74 -5.30 -1.49
N PHE A 511 2.72 -5.74 -2.23
CA PHE A 511 1.47 -5.01 -2.42
C PHE A 511 0.41 -5.51 -1.40
N PRO A 512 -0.46 -4.63 -0.87
CA PRO A 512 -0.48 -3.20 -1.11
C PRO A 512 0.74 -2.56 -0.44
N PRO A 513 1.26 -1.44 -0.95
CA PRO A 513 2.27 -0.71 -0.20
C PRO A 513 1.68 -0.45 1.20
N GLU A 514 2.45 -0.71 2.25
CA GLU A 514 2.03 -0.41 3.61
C GLU A 514 1.46 1.01 3.63
N ILE A 515 0.17 1.13 3.91
CA ILE A 515 -0.54 2.40 3.87
C ILE A 515 0.04 3.24 5.02
N GLY A 516 0.97 4.12 4.68
CA GLY A 516 1.08 5.43 5.32
C GLY A 516 -0.16 6.25 4.94
N GLY A 517 -1.32 5.87 5.45
CA GLY A 517 -2.58 6.53 5.14
C GLY A 517 -2.82 7.62 6.15
N GLY A 518 -2.38 8.84 5.89
CA GLY A 518 -2.69 10.00 6.75
C GLY A 518 -2.23 9.91 8.22
N GLY A 519 -1.70 8.77 8.66
CA GLY A 519 -0.65 8.61 9.65
C GLY A 519 0.58 8.20 8.86
N THR A 520 1.61 9.02 8.90
CA THR A 520 2.90 8.75 8.25
C THR A 520 3.33 7.31 8.51
N ALA A 521 3.70 6.47 7.53
CA ALA A 521 4.40 5.22 7.87
C ALA A 521 5.80 5.59 8.37
N VAL A 522 6.38 4.87 9.34
CA VAL A 522 7.75 5.17 9.78
C VAL A 522 8.70 5.05 8.57
N PRO A 523 9.64 5.98 8.35
CA PRO A 523 10.38 6.03 7.09
C PRO A 523 11.32 4.82 6.96
N ALA A 524 11.62 4.40 5.72
CA ALA A 524 12.55 3.29 5.48
C ALA A 524 13.94 3.54 6.09
N ALA A 525 14.65 2.46 6.39
CA ALA A 525 16.02 2.52 6.89
C ALA A 525 16.90 3.37 5.96
N PRO A 526 17.64 4.37 6.48
CA PRO A 526 18.59 5.15 5.70
C PRO A 526 19.58 4.25 4.94
N ALA A 527 19.65 4.42 3.62
CA ALA A 527 20.60 3.70 2.78
C ALA A 527 21.95 4.42 2.74
N GLY A 528 23.01 3.69 2.38
CA GLY A 528 24.31 4.28 2.10
C GLY A 528 24.95 5.00 3.30
N LEU A 529 24.62 4.58 4.54
CA LEU A 529 25.30 5.08 5.73
C LEU A 529 26.82 4.86 5.57
N LYS A 530 27.58 5.91 5.83
CA LYS A 530 29.04 5.92 5.86
C LYS A 530 29.49 6.58 7.16
N ALA A 531 30.61 6.10 7.69
CA ALA A 531 31.29 6.71 8.81
C ALA A 531 32.74 6.95 8.44
N ALA A 532 33.23 8.17 8.64
CA ALA A 532 34.62 8.54 8.46
C ALA A 532 35.19 9.09 9.77
N ALA A 533 36.42 8.73 10.10
CA ALA A 533 37.13 9.35 11.19
C ALA A 533 37.43 10.81 10.80
N ALA A 534 37.05 11.75 11.64
CA ALA A 534 37.58 13.11 11.62
C ALA A 534 38.33 13.29 12.94
N GLY A 535 39.48 13.98 12.92
CA GLY A 535 40.37 14.08 14.08
C GLY A 535 39.70 14.43 15.42
N ASP A 536 40.43 14.20 16.51
CA ASP A 536 40.07 14.49 17.91
C ASP A 536 38.79 13.77 18.40
N GLY A 537 38.74 12.44 18.31
CA GLY A 537 37.63 11.67 18.89
C GLY A 537 36.28 11.92 18.24
N LYS A 538 36.26 12.07 16.91
CA LYS A 538 35.03 12.32 16.15
C LYS A 538 34.77 11.28 15.08
N ALA A 539 33.49 11.01 14.89
CA ALA A 539 32.98 10.24 13.76
C ALA A 539 32.05 11.14 12.94
N VAL A 540 32.40 11.37 11.68
CA VAL A 540 31.53 12.08 10.73
C VAL A 540 30.73 11.03 9.97
N LEU A 541 29.41 11.08 10.15
CA LEU A 541 28.44 10.19 9.55
C LEU A 541 27.71 10.91 8.40
N SER A 542 27.41 10.17 7.35
CA SER A 542 26.57 10.63 6.24
C SER A 542 25.75 9.48 5.68
N TRP A 543 24.52 9.74 5.21
CA TRP A 543 23.63 8.74 4.61
C TRP A 543 22.80 9.33 3.48
N THR A 544 22.05 8.49 2.77
CA THR A 544 21.06 8.93 1.77
C THR A 544 19.72 9.22 2.44
N ALA A 545 19.05 10.29 2.03
CA ALA A 545 17.75 10.68 2.59
C ALA A 545 16.70 9.57 2.40
N SER A 546 16.00 9.20 3.46
CA SER A 546 14.84 8.31 3.39
C SER A 546 13.60 9.10 3.00
N SER A 547 12.85 8.59 2.02
CA SER A 547 11.55 9.17 1.64
C SER A 547 10.61 9.20 2.85
N GLY A 548 9.96 10.35 3.09
CA GLY A 548 9.03 10.54 4.21
C GLY A 548 9.68 10.77 5.59
N ALA A 549 11.00 10.92 5.68
CA ALA A 549 11.69 11.25 6.93
C ALA A 549 11.60 12.74 7.27
N ALA A 550 11.16 13.06 8.48
CA ALA A 550 11.20 14.43 9.03
C ALA A 550 12.51 14.68 9.80
N SER A 551 13.11 13.63 10.37
CA SER A 551 14.40 13.68 11.05
C SER A 551 15.05 12.30 11.11
N TYR A 552 16.21 12.18 11.76
CA TYR A 552 16.92 10.93 11.98
C TYR A 552 17.36 10.80 13.44
N THR A 553 17.44 9.55 13.91
CA THR A 553 18.04 9.17 15.18
C THR A 553 19.32 8.40 14.92
N VAL A 554 20.43 8.86 15.49
CA VAL A 554 21.75 8.23 15.37
C VAL A 554 22.02 7.42 16.63
N LYS A 555 22.41 6.16 16.47
CA LYS A 555 22.70 5.23 17.56
C LYS A 555 24.12 4.67 17.41
N ARG A 556 24.78 4.45 18.55
CA ARG A 556 26.18 4.00 18.66
C ARG A 556 26.29 2.79 19.57
N ALA A 557 27.13 1.82 19.22
CA ALA A 557 27.53 0.71 20.08
C ALA A 557 29.07 0.58 20.16
N ALA A 558 29.57 -0.01 21.24
CA ALA A 558 30.99 -0.36 21.41
C ALA A 558 31.33 -1.77 20.89
N ALA A 559 30.31 -2.57 20.57
CA ALA A 559 30.45 -3.92 20.00
C ALA A 559 29.60 -4.05 18.74
N SER A 560 30.04 -4.90 17.81
CA SER A 560 29.30 -5.13 16.57
C SER A 560 27.96 -5.82 16.86
N GLY A 561 26.87 -5.36 16.24
CA GLY A 561 25.53 -5.89 16.47
C GLY A 561 24.81 -5.33 17.71
N GLY A 562 25.45 -4.43 18.47
CA GLY A 562 24.84 -3.78 19.64
C GLY A 562 25.32 -4.33 21.00
N PRO A 563 24.67 -3.93 22.11
CA PRO A 563 23.51 -3.04 22.19
C PRO A 563 23.84 -1.59 21.81
N TYR A 564 22.90 -0.92 21.14
CA TYR A 564 23.06 0.46 20.68
C TYR A 564 22.49 1.47 21.69
N THR A 565 23.22 2.55 21.92
CA THR A 565 22.80 3.73 22.67
C THR A 565 22.51 4.88 21.72
N VAL A 566 21.42 5.62 21.93
CA VAL A 566 21.08 6.81 21.15
C VAL A 566 22.08 7.94 21.47
N VAL A 567 22.72 8.51 20.44
CA VAL A 567 23.66 9.63 20.58
C VAL A 567 23.11 10.95 20.03
N ALA A 568 22.12 10.90 19.13
CA ALA A 568 21.37 12.08 18.68
C ALA A 568 19.98 11.71 18.18
N THR A 569 19.02 12.63 18.34
CA THR A 569 17.66 12.56 17.80
C THR A 569 17.33 13.87 17.08
N GLY A 570 16.32 13.87 16.20
CA GLY A 570 15.85 15.10 15.55
C GLY A 570 16.80 15.69 14.50
N VAL A 571 17.77 14.91 14.00
CA VAL A 571 18.70 15.37 12.96
C VAL A 571 17.94 15.57 11.65
N THR A 572 17.86 16.79 11.12
CA THR A 572 17.07 17.09 9.91
C THR A 572 17.86 16.98 8.60
N GLY A 573 19.20 17.02 8.68
CA GLY A 573 20.10 16.77 7.56
C GLY A 573 20.45 15.29 7.39
N THR A 574 21.18 14.96 6.32
CA THR A 574 21.64 13.59 6.02
C THR A 574 23.07 13.30 6.49
N GLY A 575 23.46 13.92 7.60
CA GLY A 575 24.77 13.71 8.22
C GLY A 575 24.80 14.18 9.67
N TYR A 576 25.74 13.62 10.44
CA TYR A 576 25.92 13.93 11.86
C TYR A 576 27.38 13.73 12.27
N THR A 577 27.91 14.61 13.13
CA THR A 577 29.26 14.42 13.70
C THR A 577 29.12 14.04 15.16
N ASP A 578 29.44 12.78 15.50
CA ASP A 578 29.54 12.32 16.88
C ASP A 578 30.92 12.72 17.43
N THR A 579 30.95 13.23 18.66
CA THR A 579 32.15 13.83 19.27
C THR A 579 32.38 13.28 20.68
N GLY A 580 33.58 13.46 21.23
CA GLY A 580 33.91 12.93 22.57
C GLY A 580 34.12 11.41 22.59
N LEU A 581 34.40 10.81 21.43
CA LEU A 581 34.72 9.40 21.29
C LEU A 581 36.13 9.13 21.78
N THR A 582 36.35 8.00 22.44
CA THR A 582 37.71 7.56 22.76
C THR A 582 38.37 7.08 21.49
N GLY A 583 39.32 7.84 20.96
CA GLY A 583 39.99 7.40 19.74
C GLY A 583 40.83 6.14 19.95
N GLY A 584 41.01 5.35 18.89
CA GLY A 584 41.51 3.98 18.95
C GLY A 584 40.45 2.94 19.32
N THR A 585 39.30 3.35 19.87
CA THR A 585 38.14 2.47 20.06
C THR A 585 37.29 2.43 18.80
N THR A 586 36.98 1.23 18.29
CA THR A 586 36.03 1.07 17.20
C THR A 586 34.61 1.24 17.71
N TYR A 587 33.87 2.16 17.10
CA TYR A 587 32.45 2.38 17.35
C TYR A 587 31.62 1.95 16.16
N TYR A 588 30.44 1.43 16.44
CA TYR A 588 29.50 0.94 15.45
C TYR A 588 28.25 1.81 15.44
N TYR A 589 27.82 2.22 14.26
CA TYR A 589 26.71 3.15 14.08
C TYR A 589 25.60 2.55 13.23
N VAL A 590 24.38 2.84 13.64
CA VAL A 590 23.17 2.69 12.85
C VAL A 590 22.38 3.99 12.94
N VAL A 591 21.61 4.29 11.89
CA VAL A 591 20.73 5.45 11.84
C VAL A 591 19.33 4.98 11.49
N SER A 592 18.32 5.44 12.22
CA SER A 592 16.90 5.24 11.88
C SER A 592 16.28 6.56 11.44
N ALA A 593 15.56 6.56 10.33
CA ALA A 593 14.76 7.70 9.91
C ALA A 593 13.50 7.83 10.79
N VAL A 594 13.04 9.04 11.04
CA VAL A 594 11.92 9.34 11.95
C VAL A 594 10.96 10.32 11.28
N ASN A 595 9.67 10.09 11.44
CA ASN A 595 8.64 11.08 11.15
C ASN A 595 7.57 11.07 12.25
N SER A 596 6.43 11.73 12.01
CA SER A 596 5.34 11.85 12.97
C SER A 596 4.75 10.52 13.46
N ALA A 597 5.06 9.38 12.83
CA ALA A 597 4.63 8.06 13.31
C ALA A 597 5.71 7.25 14.00
N GLY A 598 6.91 7.80 14.16
CA GLY A 598 7.99 7.18 14.91
C GLY A 598 9.22 6.85 14.05
N ALA A 599 10.12 6.08 14.65
CA ALA A 599 11.38 5.68 14.04
C ALA A 599 11.21 4.41 13.21
N GLY A 600 11.71 4.43 11.98
CA GLY A 600 11.80 3.26 11.12
C GLY A 600 12.96 2.33 11.52
N PRO A 601 13.20 1.28 10.73
CA PRO A 601 14.29 0.34 10.99
C PRO A 601 15.66 1.03 10.93
N ASP A 602 16.62 0.43 11.63
CA ASP A 602 18.02 0.86 11.59
C ASP A 602 18.64 0.57 10.22
N SER A 603 19.49 1.48 9.75
CA SER A 603 20.33 1.27 8.57
C SER A 603 21.23 0.04 8.74
N VAL A 604 21.82 -0.41 7.62
CA VAL A 604 22.97 -1.31 7.71
C VAL A 604 24.05 -0.65 8.57
N GLN A 605 24.55 -1.40 9.55
CA GLN A 605 25.56 -0.94 10.50
C GLN A 605 26.87 -0.61 9.76
N VAL A 606 27.48 0.50 10.16
CA VAL A 606 28.87 0.81 9.79
C VAL A 606 29.74 0.88 11.03
N SER A 607 31.05 0.85 10.85
CA SER A 607 32.01 1.06 11.94
C SER A 607 32.99 2.15 11.58
N VAL A 608 33.53 2.79 12.61
CA VAL A 608 34.63 3.74 12.49
C VAL A 608 35.48 3.65 13.75
N THR A 609 36.79 3.77 13.57
CA THR A 609 37.73 3.93 14.67
C THR A 609 38.24 5.36 14.59
N PRO A 610 37.68 6.30 15.37
CA PRO A 610 38.19 7.66 15.42
C PRO A 610 39.67 7.63 15.78
N ALA A 611 40.45 8.51 15.15
CA ALA A 611 41.82 8.73 15.61
C ALA A 611 41.76 9.16 17.09
N GLY A 612 42.73 8.68 17.88
CA GLY A 612 42.92 8.99 19.31
C GLY A 612 42.37 10.36 19.68
N THR A 613 41.47 10.44 20.67
CA THR A 613 41.52 11.64 21.51
C THR A 613 42.89 11.60 22.13
N THR A 614 43.65 12.64 21.85
CA THR A 614 44.74 13.02 22.70
C THR A 614 44.22 12.99 24.14
N PRO A 615 44.76 12.19 25.07
CA PRO A 615 44.24 12.13 26.43
C PRO A 615 44.14 13.57 26.94
N GLN A 616 42.94 14.04 27.27
CA GLN A 616 42.80 15.23 28.11
C GLN A 616 43.17 14.76 29.51
N PRO A 617 44.35 15.09 30.04
CA PRO A 617 44.69 14.75 31.40
C PRO A 617 43.83 15.64 32.31
N ALA A 618 43.47 15.12 33.47
CA ALA A 618 42.58 15.73 34.45
C ALA A 618 43.14 17.02 35.12
N GLY A 619 44.05 17.75 34.47
CA GLY A 619 44.89 18.81 35.06
C GLY A 619 44.31 20.22 35.06
N GLY A 620 43.11 20.45 34.54
CA GLY A 620 42.49 21.78 34.55
C GLY A 620 43.27 22.86 33.76
N LEU A 621 44.00 22.46 32.72
CA LEU A 621 44.72 23.38 31.82
C LEU A 621 44.36 23.06 30.36
N ALA A 622 44.28 24.09 29.51
CA ALA A 622 44.03 23.96 28.08
C ALA A 622 44.96 24.86 27.27
N VAL A 623 45.47 24.37 26.13
CA VAL A 623 46.26 25.18 25.19
C VAL A 623 45.43 25.52 23.97
N GLN A 624 45.35 26.81 23.68
CA GLN A 624 44.75 27.34 22.48
C GLN A 624 45.84 27.76 21.49
N TYR A 625 45.54 27.58 20.20
CA TYR A 625 46.41 27.89 19.08
C TYR A 625 45.67 28.71 18.02
N ARG A 626 46.43 29.57 17.34
CA ARG A 626 46.10 30.08 16.01
C ARG A 626 47.37 30.22 15.18
N ALA A 627 47.23 30.09 13.87
CA ALA A 627 48.27 30.38 12.90
C ALA A 627 48.47 31.89 12.78
N GLY A 628 49.62 32.40 13.22
CA GLY A 628 50.05 33.79 13.02
C GLY A 628 50.49 34.06 11.59
N ASN A 629 50.94 33.02 10.89
CA ASN A 629 51.15 32.97 9.45
C ASN A 629 50.42 31.74 8.89
N THR A 630 49.61 31.92 7.85
CA THR A 630 48.85 30.82 7.22
C THR A 630 49.49 30.32 5.93
N ASN A 631 50.58 30.94 5.46
CA ASN A 631 51.33 30.48 4.31
C ASN A 631 52.31 29.36 4.72
N PRO A 632 52.08 28.10 4.32
CA PRO A 632 52.91 26.99 4.78
C PRO A 632 54.30 26.92 4.11
N ALA A 633 54.60 27.81 3.17
CA ALA A 633 55.84 27.79 2.39
C ALA A 633 56.74 29.01 2.67
N ASP A 634 56.59 29.63 3.84
CA ASP A 634 57.29 30.88 4.20
C ASP A 634 58.66 30.61 4.84
N ASN A 635 59.47 31.66 5.00
CA ASN A 635 60.77 31.58 5.69
C ASN A 635 60.67 31.64 7.22
N THR A 636 59.45 31.74 7.76
CA THR A 636 59.21 31.69 9.19
C THR A 636 57.95 30.91 9.54
N ILE A 637 58.04 30.05 10.56
CA ILE A 637 56.89 29.45 11.25
C ILE A 637 56.47 30.42 12.36
N ALA A 638 55.20 30.83 12.38
CA ALA A 638 54.70 31.84 13.32
C ALA A 638 53.45 31.37 14.10
N PRO A 639 53.59 30.45 15.08
CA PRO A 639 52.46 29.96 15.86
C PRO A 639 52.16 30.88 17.05
N HIS A 640 50.88 31.13 17.33
CA HIS A 640 50.44 31.92 18.47
C HIS A 640 49.71 31.05 19.49
N PHE A 641 50.00 31.22 20.78
CA PHE A 641 49.49 30.38 21.86
C PHE A 641 48.78 31.18 22.97
N ASN A 642 47.79 30.56 23.60
CA ASN A 642 47.20 31.02 24.86
C ASN A 642 46.96 29.82 25.78
N ILE A 643 47.49 29.83 27.00
CA ILE A 643 47.29 28.77 27.98
C ILE A 643 46.21 29.22 28.95
N ARG A 644 45.14 28.42 29.09
CA ARG A 644 44.01 28.68 29.97
C ARG A 644 44.04 27.75 31.16
N ASN A 645 43.82 28.29 32.35
CA ASN A 645 43.58 27.52 33.55
C ASN A 645 42.07 27.35 33.75
N THR A 646 41.59 26.15 33.45
CA THR A 646 40.19 25.74 33.62
C THR A 646 39.95 25.05 34.97
N GLY A 647 40.99 24.86 35.77
CA GLY A 647 40.95 24.29 37.11
C GLY A 647 40.54 25.28 38.20
N THR A 648 40.59 24.80 39.44
CA THR A 648 40.09 25.52 40.63
C THR A 648 41.19 26.16 41.48
N SER A 649 42.45 26.00 41.12
CA SER A 649 43.60 26.58 41.84
C SER A 649 44.56 27.28 40.87
N ALA A 650 45.33 28.25 41.37
CA ALA A 650 46.32 28.95 40.56
C ALA A 650 47.47 28.01 40.15
N VAL A 651 47.95 28.15 38.91
CA VAL A 651 49.06 27.35 38.35
C VAL A 651 50.25 28.26 38.10
N GLN A 652 51.42 27.91 38.64
CA GLN A 652 52.66 28.63 38.37
C GLN A 652 53.14 28.37 36.95
N LEU A 653 53.44 29.43 36.20
CA LEU A 653 53.90 29.29 34.82
C LEU A 653 55.27 28.63 34.75
N SER A 654 56.15 28.83 35.73
CA SER A 654 57.48 28.22 35.73
C SER A 654 57.47 26.70 35.83
N ASP A 655 56.34 26.10 36.23
CA ASP A 655 56.13 24.65 36.22
C ASP A 655 55.73 24.10 34.84
N LEU A 656 55.37 24.98 33.90
CA LEU A 656 54.80 24.59 32.61
C LEU A 656 55.84 24.53 31.49
N ARG A 657 55.66 23.56 30.60
CA ARG A 657 56.42 23.41 29.34
C ARG A 657 55.46 23.14 28.18
N LEU A 658 55.42 24.01 27.18
CA LEU A 658 54.58 23.86 25.98
C LEU A 658 55.44 23.43 24.79
N ARG A 659 55.02 22.43 24.00
CA ARG A 659 55.79 21.95 22.83
C ARG A 659 54.99 22.04 21.55
N TYR A 660 55.58 22.68 20.54
CA TYR A 660 55.06 22.77 19.18
C TYR A 660 55.97 21.96 18.25
N TYR A 661 55.39 20.97 17.56
CA TYR A 661 56.07 19.94 16.77
C TYR A 661 55.96 20.24 15.27
N PHE A 662 57.08 20.14 14.57
CA PHE A 662 57.20 20.46 13.16
C PHE A 662 58.36 19.68 12.52
N THR A 663 58.46 19.72 11.19
CA THR A 663 59.60 19.20 10.45
C THR A 663 60.59 20.32 10.15
N LYS A 664 61.87 20.07 10.39
CA LYS A 664 62.91 21.09 10.27
C LYS A 664 63.22 21.47 8.82
N ASP A 665 62.87 20.60 7.86
CA ASP A 665 63.10 20.80 6.42
C ASP A 665 64.56 21.16 6.08
N GLY A 666 65.52 20.46 6.71
CA GLY A 666 66.95 20.62 6.44
C GLY A 666 67.84 20.53 7.68
N SER A 667 69.15 20.77 7.49
CA SER A 667 70.17 20.65 8.55
C SER A 667 70.52 21.96 9.25
N GLN A 668 70.04 23.11 8.76
CA GLN A 668 70.46 24.44 9.23
C GLN A 668 70.10 24.67 10.71
N PRO A 669 70.89 25.40 11.51
CA PRO A 669 70.50 25.78 12.85
C PRO A 669 69.19 26.58 12.88
N LEU A 670 68.39 26.42 13.92
CA LEU A 670 67.12 27.13 14.10
C LEU A 670 67.28 28.30 15.08
N GLY A 671 66.64 29.41 14.76
CA GLY A 671 66.45 30.57 15.63
C GLY A 671 64.98 30.72 16.02
N SER A 672 64.72 31.29 17.21
CA SER A 672 63.38 31.57 17.70
C SER A 672 63.29 32.88 18.47
N TRP A 673 62.18 33.61 18.31
CA TRP A 673 61.88 34.87 18.99
C TRP A 673 60.44 34.88 19.50
N VAL A 674 60.20 35.53 20.64
CA VAL A 674 58.83 35.84 21.10
C VAL A 674 58.56 37.30 20.75
N ASP A 675 57.85 37.52 19.66
CA ASP A 675 57.57 38.85 19.12
C ASP A 675 56.64 39.63 20.08
N TRP A 676 55.75 38.94 20.79
CA TRP A 676 54.93 39.51 21.85
C TRP A 676 54.44 38.45 22.84
N ALA A 677 54.40 38.77 24.13
CA ALA A 677 53.69 37.97 25.12
C ALA A 677 53.10 38.85 26.23
N GLN A 678 51.83 38.64 26.58
CA GLN A 678 51.16 39.41 27.65
C GLN A 678 51.84 39.22 29.02
N ILE A 679 52.45 38.06 29.25
CA ILE A 679 53.27 37.73 30.44
C ILE A 679 54.72 38.25 30.37
N GLY A 680 55.04 39.03 29.33
CA GLY A 680 56.37 39.57 29.04
C GLY A 680 57.23 38.63 28.20
N SER A 681 57.67 39.09 27.01
CA SER A 681 58.44 38.26 26.07
C SER A 681 59.76 37.70 26.63
N ALA A 682 60.40 38.45 27.54
CA ALA A 682 61.63 38.00 28.21
C ALA A 682 61.40 36.83 29.18
N ASN A 683 60.16 36.65 29.66
CA ASN A 683 59.80 35.60 30.60
C ASN A 683 59.45 34.27 29.93
N VAL A 684 59.22 34.27 28.61
CA VAL A 684 59.07 33.06 27.82
C VAL A 684 60.47 32.65 27.36
N LEU A 685 60.88 31.43 27.62
CA LEU A 685 62.17 30.85 27.22
C LEU A 685 61.92 29.78 26.16
N ARG A 686 62.86 29.58 25.23
CA ARG A 686 62.69 28.67 24.10
C ARG A 686 63.90 27.76 23.97
N THR A 687 63.66 26.47 23.74
CA THR A 687 64.68 25.48 23.38
C THR A 687 64.17 24.61 22.24
N PHE A 688 65.06 24.12 21.38
CA PHE A 688 64.72 23.16 20.32
C PHE A 688 65.24 21.79 20.70
N GLU A 689 64.42 20.76 20.46
CA GLU A 689 64.73 19.36 20.75
C GLU A 689 64.25 18.47 19.59
N THR A 690 64.78 17.25 19.52
CA THR A 690 64.37 16.26 18.51
C THR A 690 63.01 15.65 18.86
N ALA A 691 62.15 15.51 17.86
CA ALA A 691 60.88 14.77 17.94
C ALA A 691 60.96 13.47 17.12
N ALA A 692 60.13 12.50 17.47
CA ALA A 692 59.90 11.31 16.65
C ALA A 692 58.40 11.14 16.50
N GLY A 693 57.90 11.10 15.26
CA GLY A 693 56.47 10.97 14.98
C GLY A 693 56.10 11.39 13.56
N THR A 694 54.83 11.19 13.18
CA THR A 694 54.40 11.55 11.81
C THR A 694 54.24 13.06 11.70
N GLY A 695 54.93 13.67 10.74
CA GLY A 695 54.87 15.13 10.54
C GLY A 695 55.68 15.94 11.56
N ALA A 696 56.63 15.32 12.27
CA ALA A 696 57.55 16.04 13.14
C ALA A 696 58.88 15.30 13.33
N ASP A 697 59.98 16.02 13.12
CA ASP A 697 61.34 15.59 13.51
C ASP A 697 61.95 16.50 14.59
N THR A 698 61.29 17.62 14.88
CA THR A 698 61.76 18.67 15.78
C THR A 698 60.58 19.24 16.56
N TYR A 699 60.81 19.72 17.77
CA TYR A 699 59.87 20.61 18.45
C TYR A 699 60.58 21.79 19.09
N VAL A 700 59.86 22.90 19.22
CA VAL A 700 60.24 24.00 20.10
C VAL A 700 59.50 23.85 21.42
N GLU A 701 60.24 23.87 22.53
CA GLU A 701 59.69 23.92 23.88
C GLU A 701 59.69 25.36 24.39
N LEU A 702 58.54 25.85 24.80
CA LEU A 702 58.41 27.05 25.60
C LEU A 702 58.43 26.68 27.08
N SER A 703 59.33 27.31 27.83
CA SER A 703 59.34 27.31 29.29
C SER A 703 59.16 28.74 29.80
N PHE A 704 58.87 28.90 31.08
CA PHE A 704 58.57 30.21 31.65
C PHE A 704 59.47 30.49 32.86
N ALA A 705 60.01 31.70 32.95
CA ALA A 705 60.77 32.16 34.10
C ALA A 705 59.84 32.40 35.30
N ASP A 706 60.36 32.36 36.54
CA ASP A 706 59.55 32.61 37.74
C ASP A 706 58.86 33.98 37.72
N ALA A 707 59.47 34.97 37.07
CA ALA A 707 58.90 36.31 36.88
C ALA A 707 57.65 36.34 35.97
N ALA A 708 57.31 35.25 35.27
CA ALA A 708 56.05 35.12 34.53
C ALA A 708 54.83 35.06 35.45
N GLY A 709 54.99 34.66 36.71
CA GLY A 709 53.92 34.56 37.70
C GLY A 709 53.02 33.33 37.52
N SER A 710 51.79 33.43 38.02
CA SER A 710 50.76 32.36 37.98
C SER A 710 49.62 32.68 37.03
N ILE A 711 48.99 31.65 36.48
CA ILE A 711 47.64 31.75 35.93
C ILE A 711 46.62 31.45 37.05
N PRO A 712 45.78 32.40 37.49
CA PRO A 712 44.74 32.11 38.48
C PRO A 712 43.71 31.12 37.94
N ALA A 713 42.92 30.50 38.83
CA ALA A 713 41.79 29.66 38.44
C ALA A 713 40.82 30.42 37.52
N GLY A 714 40.45 29.82 36.39
CA GLY A 714 39.66 30.47 35.33
C GLY A 714 40.42 31.51 34.47
N GLY A 715 41.67 31.81 34.80
CA GLY A 715 42.52 32.78 34.10
C GLY A 715 43.25 32.21 32.89
N GLN A 716 44.09 33.03 32.26
CA GLN A 716 44.89 32.64 31.09
C GLN A 716 46.17 33.48 30.94
N THR A 717 47.13 33.01 30.13
CA THR A 717 48.36 33.76 29.83
C THR A 717 48.14 34.98 28.96
N GLY A 718 47.09 34.98 28.13
CA GLY A 718 47.00 35.88 26.99
C GLY A 718 47.88 35.40 25.83
N ASP A 719 47.94 36.21 24.77
CA ASP A 719 48.60 35.88 23.51
C ASP A 719 50.13 35.75 23.71
N ILE A 720 50.72 34.66 23.19
CA ILE A 720 52.16 34.40 23.13
C ILE A 720 52.48 34.15 21.65
N GLN A 721 53.14 35.11 21.02
CA GLN A 721 53.44 35.10 19.59
C GLN A 721 54.89 34.65 19.39
N LEU A 722 55.05 33.43 18.89
CA LEU A 722 56.35 32.83 18.60
C LEU A 722 56.65 32.98 17.10
N ARG A 723 57.93 33.20 16.78
CA ARG A 723 58.46 33.11 15.42
C ARG A 723 59.72 32.27 15.39
N ILE A 724 59.83 31.38 14.40
CA ILE A 724 60.94 30.47 14.18
C ILE A 724 61.48 30.69 12.77
N ALA A 725 62.81 30.71 12.61
CA ALA A 725 63.45 30.78 11.30
C ALA A 725 64.68 29.86 11.25
N LYS A 726 65.07 29.41 10.05
CA LYS A 726 66.41 28.83 9.83
C LYS A 726 67.45 29.95 9.87
N ALA A 727 68.68 29.64 10.29
CA ALA A 727 69.76 30.61 10.35
C ALA A 727 70.08 31.28 9.00
N ASP A 728 69.77 30.61 7.89
CA ASP A 728 69.95 31.11 6.52
C ASP A 728 68.66 31.71 5.90
N TRP A 729 67.56 31.77 6.65
CA TRP A 729 66.25 32.25 6.19
C TRP A 729 65.67 31.50 4.98
N SER A 730 66.09 30.25 4.75
CA SER A 730 65.43 29.39 3.77
C SER A 730 64.02 28.99 4.22
N ASN A 731 63.13 28.72 3.24
CA ASN A 731 61.72 28.43 3.50
C ASN A 731 61.50 27.10 4.23
N PHE A 732 60.43 27.02 5.02
CA PHE A 732 59.85 25.78 5.55
C PHE A 732 58.75 25.24 4.62
N ASN A 733 58.34 24.00 4.87
CA ASN A 733 57.15 23.37 4.31
C ASN A 733 56.25 22.86 5.44
N GLU A 734 55.37 23.73 5.94
CA GLU A 734 54.50 23.45 7.07
C GLU A 734 53.28 22.58 6.70
N ALA A 735 53.06 22.28 5.41
CA ALA A 735 51.84 21.59 4.93
C ALA A 735 51.65 20.16 5.48
N GLY A 736 52.70 19.58 6.06
CA GLY A 736 52.69 18.28 6.74
C GLY A 736 53.08 18.33 8.21
N ASP A 737 53.31 19.51 8.78
CA ASP A 737 53.79 19.66 10.15
C ASP A 737 52.69 19.32 11.16
N TYR A 738 53.04 18.54 12.18
CA TYR A 738 52.09 17.97 13.12
C TYR A 738 51.26 19.06 13.83
N SER A 739 51.91 20.08 14.38
CA SER A 739 51.22 21.13 15.13
C SER A 739 50.58 22.21 14.25
N PHE A 740 50.85 22.24 12.95
CA PHE A 740 50.37 23.28 12.03
C PHE A 740 48.99 22.98 11.46
N ASP A 741 48.19 24.04 11.31
CA ASP A 741 46.93 24.04 10.54
C ASP A 741 46.62 25.48 10.09
N ALA A 742 46.78 25.75 8.79
CA ALA A 742 46.56 27.05 8.17
C ALA A 742 45.10 27.55 8.30
N SER A 743 44.14 26.66 8.58
CA SER A 743 42.74 27.05 8.77
C SER A 743 42.46 27.68 10.14
N LYS A 744 43.37 27.54 11.11
CA LYS A 744 43.21 28.08 12.48
C LYS A 744 43.57 29.56 12.55
N THR A 745 42.75 30.41 11.95
CA THR A 745 42.95 31.87 11.94
C THR A 745 42.50 32.58 13.22
N ALA A 746 41.81 31.87 14.12
CA ALA A 746 41.37 32.35 15.43
C ALA A 746 41.72 31.33 16.52
N TYR A 747 41.83 31.80 17.77
CA TYR A 747 42.17 30.95 18.90
C TYR A 747 41.14 29.84 19.11
N ALA A 748 41.62 28.61 19.08
CA ALA A 748 40.85 27.42 19.41
C ALA A 748 41.71 26.46 20.24
N ASP A 749 41.09 25.72 21.14
CA ASP A 749 41.72 24.61 21.85
C ASP A 749 42.35 23.65 20.83
N TRP A 750 43.64 23.33 21.00
CA TRP A 750 44.41 22.61 19.98
C TRP A 750 45.21 21.47 20.61
N GLY A 751 44.81 20.24 20.26
CA GLY A 751 45.37 19.01 20.81
C GLY A 751 46.73 18.62 20.23
N ARG A 752 47.14 19.22 19.11
CA ARG A 752 48.43 18.92 18.45
C ARG A 752 49.60 19.72 19.01
N ILE A 753 49.41 20.36 20.17
CA ILE A 753 50.45 21.02 20.96
C ILE A 753 50.35 20.44 22.35
N THR A 754 51.49 20.03 22.92
CA THR A 754 51.48 19.45 24.26
C THR A 754 51.83 20.47 25.32
N LEU A 755 51.18 20.38 26.48
CA LEU A 755 51.57 21.09 27.70
C LEU A 755 51.96 20.07 28.76
N HIS A 756 53.08 20.31 29.43
CA HIS A 756 53.52 19.53 30.58
C HIS A 756 53.55 20.42 31.83
N GLN A 757 53.17 19.89 32.98
CA GLN A 757 53.31 20.53 34.30
C GLN A 757 54.18 19.64 35.18
N GLY A 758 55.30 20.17 35.69
CA GLY A 758 56.24 19.39 36.50
C GLY A 758 56.76 18.13 35.77
N GLY A 759 56.91 18.21 34.44
CA GLY A 759 57.33 17.10 33.57
C GLY A 759 56.21 16.15 33.13
N THR A 760 55.04 16.20 33.75
CA THR A 760 53.90 15.34 33.40
C THR A 760 53.09 15.97 32.27
N LEU A 761 52.71 15.20 31.24
CA LEU A 761 51.83 15.69 30.16
C LEU A 761 50.43 16.00 30.72
N VAL A 762 49.99 17.26 30.59
CA VAL A 762 48.72 17.78 31.11
C VAL A 762 47.79 18.34 30.02
N TRP A 763 48.21 18.42 28.76
CA TRP A 763 47.35 18.75 27.62
C TRP A 763 47.98 18.27 26.30
N GLY A 764 47.14 17.92 25.32
CA GLY A 764 47.54 17.60 23.95
C GLY A 764 48.16 16.22 23.76
N THR A 765 48.67 15.93 22.56
CA THR A 765 49.40 14.70 22.26
C THR A 765 50.59 14.94 21.38
N GLN A 766 51.56 14.06 21.57
CA GLN A 766 52.80 14.03 20.84
C GLN A 766 52.58 13.34 19.47
N PRO A 767 53.35 13.71 18.43
CA PRO A 767 53.25 13.17 17.07
C PRO A 767 53.53 11.68 16.91
#